data_AF-E8M351-F1
#
_entry.id   AF-E8M351-F1
#
_cell.length_a   1.000
_cell.length_b   1.000
_cell.length_c   1.000
_cell.angle_alpha   90.00
_cell.angle_beta   90.00
_cell.angle_gamma   90.00
#
_symmetry.space_group_name_H-M   'P 1'
#
loop_
_entity.id
_entity.type
_entity.pdbx_description
1 polymer ?
#
loop_
_entity_poly.entity_id
_entity_poly.type
_entity_poly.pdbx_seq_one_letter_code
_entity_poly.pdbx_strand_id
1 'polypeptide(L)'
;MFTATDVLNAEFVEQPLDKLWSLISPLYMVDESQWLEQLLPLAMPTDAEKAQITNKTTELIEAIRADKKSIQMIDALLLEYSLDTQEGILLMCLAEALMRIPDSATADALIRDKLSVADWKSHLKNSDSVFVNASTWGLMLTGKVVGLSEEESQSPVSAVNRLVNKMSEPVIRKAMHQAMKVMGHQFVLGRSIAEAQKNGRSNRDNGFTYSYDMLGEAALTTADANKYFKDYLMAIEAVGRDTYGLDTSPAPSVSIKLSALHPRYEVANEERVLTELHDTLLQLLRRAVELDVAITIDAEEADRLELSLKLFEKVYRNELVKGWGKFGLVVQAYSKRALPVLVWLNGLAKQQGDLIPLRLVKGAYWDSEIKWSQQAGYDNYPVYTRKEATDVAYLACAKFLLSDNVRGNIFPQFASHNAQTVTSIAVMAQHKDYEFQRLHGMGDSLYNHAKAAYDQSVRIYAPVGSHKDLLPYLVRRLLENGANSSFVHRLVDARCPVETLTQHPVDMLKAFDTLNNTQIPLPPAVFPERKNALGVNIDIESEAKPFEAEVERFLDKQWQAAPIINGHDYAESMIKENVNVETVKAPYDRRIEVGQIAFATLDHVSEAIEGAQSAFASWQATPAVERGEKLEALADLLETHLAELVAICHLEAGKTIHDSIDEVREAVDFCRYYAKQVNALGELSITGFDGETRRVARQGRGVFVCISPWNFPLAIFLGQVTAALVAGNTVVAKPAEQTSLIAARAIELMSQAGFPAGTVQLLPGRGAEIGSALTSHPAIAGVAFTGSTATAQRINQTLAERDAAPVPFIAETGGQNAMIVDSTALPEQVVRDVIRSAFASAGQRCSALRVLYVQEDIADRIVALIQGAMQELSVGKPYLHSTDVGPVIDAGAKAKLMKHIELMTETEKKVAQLPLTEEHEHGDFVAPSAFEIRDISCLKEEQFGPILHIVRFKASELHQIVDQINQTGFGLTMGIHSRNETTYRWIEKHARVGNCYINRDQVGAVVGVQPFGGQGLSGTGPKAGGPHYLFRFTQTQFS
;
A
#
# COMPACT_ATOMS: atom_id res chain seq x y z
N MET A 1 21.52 18.21 -14.31
CA MET A 1 21.65 17.10 -13.34
C MET A 1 22.14 17.69 -12.03
N PHE A 2 21.57 17.28 -10.89
CA PHE A 2 21.95 17.80 -9.58
C PHE A 2 23.24 17.13 -9.11
N THR A 3 24.30 17.91 -8.88
CA THR A 3 25.56 17.44 -8.30
C THR A 3 25.56 17.77 -6.82
N ALA A 4 25.69 16.78 -5.93
CA ALA A 4 25.48 17.01 -4.50
C ALA A 4 26.51 17.97 -3.90
N THR A 5 27.77 17.97 -4.34
CA THR A 5 28.79 18.89 -3.81
C THR A 5 28.56 20.36 -4.15
N ASP A 6 27.78 20.64 -5.21
CA ASP A 6 27.52 22.01 -5.64
C ASP A 6 26.68 22.79 -4.62
N VAL A 7 26.00 22.11 -3.70
CA VAL A 7 25.17 22.74 -2.65
C VAL A 7 25.98 23.61 -1.67
N LEU A 8 27.30 23.46 -1.63
CA LEU A 8 28.18 24.31 -0.82
C LEU A 8 28.63 25.58 -1.57
N ASN A 9 28.35 25.67 -2.88
CA ASN A 9 28.67 26.84 -3.71
C ASN A 9 27.50 27.84 -3.67
N ALA A 10 27.80 29.10 -3.32
CA ALA A 10 26.80 30.17 -3.24
C ALA A 10 26.03 30.36 -4.56
N GLU A 11 26.72 30.32 -5.71
CA GLU A 11 26.10 30.47 -7.04
C GLU A 11 25.04 29.39 -7.34
N PHE A 12 25.23 28.17 -6.84
CA PHE A 12 24.26 27.09 -7.05
C PHE A 12 23.00 27.28 -6.22
N VAL A 13 23.16 27.60 -4.93
CA VAL A 13 22.03 27.76 -4.00
C VAL A 13 21.25 29.06 -4.22
N GLU A 14 21.82 30.00 -4.97
CA GLU A 14 21.18 31.27 -5.38
C GLU A 14 20.45 31.19 -6.72
N GLN A 15 20.36 29.99 -7.32
CA GLN A 15 19.60 29.81 -8.55
C GLN A 15 18.10 30.09 -8.37
N PRO A 16 17.39 30.45 -9.45
CA PRO A 16 15.94 30.62 -9.43
C PRO A 16 15.20 29.40 -8.86
N LEU A 17 14.12 29.64 -8.11
CA LEU A 17 13.38 28.58 -7.41
C LEU A 17 12.75 27.54 -8.33
N ASP A 18 12.27 27.95 -9.50
CA ASP A 18 11.76 27.07 -10.54
C ASP A 18 12.84 26.10 -11.03
N LYS A 19 14.07 26.60 -11.20
CA LYS A 19 15.23 25.76 -11.54
C LYS A 19 15.56 24.78 -10.41
N LEU A 20 15.59 25.23 -9.16
CA LEU A 20 15.84 24.36 -8.01
C LEU A 20 14.73 23.30 -7.82
N TRP A 21 13.47 23.69 -8.02
CA TRP A 21 12.31 22.78 -7.99
C TRP A 21 12.45 21.65 -9.01
N SER A 22 12.83 22.00 -10.25
CA SER A 22 12.99 21.02 -11.32
C SER A 22 14.05 19.94 -11.04
N LEU A 23 14.88 20.12 -10.02
CA LEU A 23 15.90 19.15 -9.58
C LEU A 23 15.42 18.19 -8.47
N ILE A 24 14.23 18.41 -7.89
CA ILE A 24 13.69 17.58 -6.79
C ILE A 24 13.07 16.30 -7.33
N SER A 25 12.02 16.42 -8.16
CA SER A 25 11.20 15.30 -8.60
C SER A 25 12.01 14.18 -9.31
N PRO A 26 12.96 14.49 -10.21
CA PRO A 26 13.76 13.45 -10.89
C PRO A 26 14.63 12.58 -9.95
N LEU A 27 14.82 12.99 -8.70
CA LEU A 27 15.57 12.20 -7.70
C LEU A 27 14.67 11.24 -6.91
N TYR A 28 13.38 11.13 -7.24
CA TYR A 28 12.48 10.17 -6.60
C TYR A 28 13.01 8.74 -6.76
N MET A 29 13.24 8.28 -7.99
CA MET A 29 13.66 6.90 -8.30
C MET A 29 15.13 6.78 -8.75
N VAL A 30 15.98 7.76 -8.42
CA VAL A 30 17.40 7.75 -8.84
C VAL A 30 18.13 6.49 -8.37
N ASP A 31 19.10 6.03 -9.17
CA ASP A 31 19.98 4.92 -8.79
C ASP A 31 20.68 5.21 -7.45
N GLU A 32 20.49 4.30 -6.49
CA GLU A 32 20.93 4.50 -5.12
C GLU A 32 22.45 4.60 -5.00
N SER A 33 23.18 3.75 -5.72
CA SER A 33 24.65 3.71 -5.65
C SER A 33 25.25 4.96 -6.28
N GLN A 34 24.80 5.34 -7.47
CA GLN A 34 25.22 6.59 -8.14
C GLN A 34 24.93 7.82 -7.28
N TRP A 35 23.77 7.84 -6.61
CA TRP A 35 23.41 8.96 -5.73
C TRP A 35 24.25 8.99 -4.45
N LEU A 36 24.54 7.83 -3.85
CA LEU A 36 25.39 7.75 -2.66
C LEU A 36 26.83 8.18 -2.95
N GLU A 37 27.37 7.89 -4.14
CA GLU A 37 28.69 8.40 -4.56
C GLU A 37 28.77 9.92 -4.54
N GLN A 38 27.68 10.61 -4.90
CA GLN A 38 27.58 12.07 -4.85
C GLN A 38 27.49 12.60 -3.41
N LEU A 39 26.79 11.89 -2.52
CA LEU A 39 26.59 12.31 -1.12
C LEU A 39 27.80 12.03 -0.21
N LEU A 40 28.56 10.98 -0.51
CA LEU A 40 29.72 10.57 0.28
C LEU A 40 30.73 11.69 0.56
N PRO A 41 31.14 12.52 -0.43
CA PRO A 41 32.02 13.67 -0.19
C PRO A 41 31.50 14.67 0.84
N LEU A 42 30.18 14.87 0.96
CA LEU A 42 29.59 15.80 1.93
C LEU A 42 29.57 15.23 3.35
N ALA A 43 29.36 13.91 3.47
CA ALA A 43 29.28 13.21 4.75
C ALA A 43 30.64 12.77 5.30
N MET A 44 31.69 12.73 4.47
CA MET A 44 33.01 12.26 4.85
C MET A 44 33.70 13.26 5.79
N PRO A 45 34.04 12.88 7.03
CA PRO A 45 34.83 13.72 7.92
C PRO A 45 36.31 13.69 7.52
N THR A 46 37.04 14.74 7.87
CA THR A 46 38.52 14.69 7.89
C THR A 46 39.02 13.71 8.95
N ASP A 47 40.26 13.22 8.85
CA ASP A 47 40.83 12.30 9.84
C ASP A 47 40.82 12.87 11.26
N ALA A 48 41.01 14.19 11.39
CA ALA A 48 40.95 14.90 12.66
C ALA A 48 39.53 14.94 13.23
N GLU A 49 38.53 15.32 12.41
CA GLU A 49 37.11 15.29 12.82
C GLU A 49 36.69 13.87 13.19
N LYS A 50 37.11 12.87 12.42
CA LYS A 50 36.80 11.46 12.67
C LYS A 50 37.33 10.99 14.02
N ALA A 51 38.59 11.27 14.34
CA ALA A 51 39.17 10.94 15.65
C ALA A 51 38.42 11.66 16.80
N GLN A 52 38.08 12.93 16.59
CA GLN A 52 37.31 13.72 17.56
C GLN A 52 35.90 13.16 17.77
N ILE A 53 35.21 12.77 16.70
CA ILE A 53 33.88 12.15 16.74
C ILE A 53 33.95 10.83 17.51
N THR A 54 34.91 9.97 17.20
CA THR A 54 35.08 8.69 17.91
C THR A 54 35.30 8.91 19.40
N ASN A 55 36.26 9.76 19.78
CA ASN A 55 36.58 10.00 21.19
C ASN A 55 35.40 10.60 21.96
N LYS A 56 34.76 11.65 21.42
CA LYS A 56 33.60 12.28 22.08
C LYS A 56 32.39 11.36 22.15
N THR A 57 32.18 10.51 21.15
CA THR A 57 31.10 9.53 21.18
C THR A 57 31.38 8.48 22.24
N THR A 58 32.61 7.98 22.34
CA THR A 58 33.03 7.06 23.43
C THR A 58 32.76 7.68 24.80
N GLU A 59 33.25 8.91 25.05
CA GLU A 59 33.04 9.63 26.31
C GLU A 59 31.55 9.78 26.64
N LEU A 60 30.72 10.11 25.65
CA LEU A 60 29.28 10.25 25.81
C LEU A 60 28.61 8.91 26.17
N ILE A 61 28.97 7.82 25.49
CA ILE A 61 28.44 6.48 25.75
C ILE A 61 28.86 5.99 27.14
N GLU A 62 30.12 6.18 27.52
CA GLU A 62 30.63 5.80 28.83
C GLU A 62 29.94 6.57 29.96
N ALA A 63 29.71 7.87 29.79
CA ALA A 63 28.95 8.68 30.74
C ALA A 63 27.51 8.18 30.91
N ILE A 64 26.84 7.87 29.80
CA ILE A 64 25.48 7.29 29.79
C ILE A 64 25.45 5.95 30.55
N ARG A 65 26.41 5.06 30.29
CA ARG A 65 26.49 3.74 30.94
C ARG A 65 26.87 3.82 32.42
N ALA A 66 27.59 4.85 32.84
CA ALA A 66 27.95 5.09 34.23
C ALA A 66 26.76 5.63 35.06
N ASP A 67 25.80 6.32 34.44
CA ASP A 67 24.63 6.88 35.12
C ASP A 67 23.54 5.81 35.39
N LYS A 68 23.71 5.07 36.49
CA LYS A 68 22.75 4.06 36.96
C LYS A 68 21.37 4.60 37.36
N LYS A 69 21.19 5.93 37.49
CA LYS A 69 19.88 6.54 37.76
C LYS A 69 19.09 6.81 36.48
N SER A 70 19.75 6.74 35.31
CA SER A 70 19.17 7.09 34.02
C SER A 70 18.45 5.96 33.30
N ILE A 71 18.62 4.70 33.73
CA ILE A 71 17.90 3.54 33.18
C ILE A 71 16.46 3.60 33.70
N GLN A 72 15.54 4.07 32.86
CA GLN A 72 14.13 4.14 33.23
C GLN A 72 13.51 2.74 33.21
N MET A 73 12.36 2.58 33.85
CA MET A 73 11.60 1.32 33.90
C MET A 73 11.31 0.73 32.50
N ILE A 74 11.22 1.58 31.46
CA ILE A 74 11.09 1.15 30.07
C ILE A 74 12.40 0.58 29.54
N ASP A 75 13.54 1.22 29.76
CA ASP A 75 14.83 0.69 29.32
C ASP A 75 15.05 -0.71 29.91
N ALA A 76 14.65 -0.93 31.17
CA ALA A 76 14.65 -2.24 31.82
C ALA A 76 13.64 -3.23 31.20
N LEU A 77 12.42 -2.79 30.86
CA LEU A 77 11.42 -3.61 30.16
C LEU A 77 11.88 -4.00 28.75
N LEU A 78 12.53 -3.08 28.02
CA LEU A 78 13.13 -3.28 26.70
C LEU A 78 14.42 -4.12 26.78
N LEU A 79 15.13 -4.09 27.91
CA LEU A 79 16.27 -4.96 28.19
C LEU A 79 15.83 -6.41 28.48
N GLU A 80 14.65 -6.59 29.11
CA GLU A 80 14.13 -7.92 29.50
C GLU A 80 13.24 -8.56 28.42
N TYR A 81 12.49 -7.74 27.67
CA TYR A 81 11.65 -8.12 26.53
C TYR A 81 12.03 -7.28 25.31
N SER A 82 13.23 -7.51 24.78
CA SER A 82 13.73 -6.77 23.62
C SER A 82 12.71 -6.79 22.47
N LEU A 83 12.33 -5.62 21.97
CA LEU A 83 11.27 -5.44 20.97
C LEU A 83 11.65 -5.93 19.57
N ASP A 84 12.89 -6.37 19.39
CA ASP A 84 13.37 -7.13 18.24
C ASP A 84 13.02 -8.62 18.33
N THR A 85 12.45 -9.08 19.45
CA THR A 85 11.92 -10.44 19.63
C THR A 85 10.46 -10.54 19.22
N GLN A 86 10.08 -11.73 18.73
CA GLN A 86 8.70 -12.02 18.33
C GLN A 86 7.73 -11.87 19.53
N GLU A 87 8.19 -12.20 20.74
CA GLU A 87 7.45 -12.12 21.99
C GLU A 87 7.16 -10.68 22.42
N GLY A 88 8.15 -9.78 22.32
CA GLY A 88 7.98 -8.36 22.62
C GLY A 88 6.96 -7.70 21.70
N ILE A 89 7.03 -8.03 20.40
CA ILE A 89 6.04 -7.57 19.40
C ILE A 89 4.65 -8.13 19.71
N LEU A 90 4.53 -9.43 20.00
CA LEU A 90 3.25 -10.08 20.30
C LEU A 90 2.58 -9.50 21.56
N LEU A 91 3.36 -9.23 22.62
CA LEU A 91 2.84 -8.64 23.85
C LEU A 91 2.31 -7.22 23.62
N MET A 92 3.01 -6.41 22.84
CA MET A 92 2.60 -5.04 22.51
C MET A 92 1.40 -5.02 21.57
N CYS A 93 1.34 -5.90 20.58
CA CYS A 93 0.18 -6.07 19.71
C CYS A 93 -1.05 -6.56 20.49
N LEU A 94 -0.87 -7.50 21.42
CA LEU A 94 -1.94 -7.99 22.29
C LEU A 94 -2.47 -6.87 23.18
N ALA A 95 -1.57 -6.12 23.83
CA ALA A 95 -1.91 -4.97 24.65
C ALA A 95 -2.72 -3.95 23.83
N GLU A 96 -2.17 -3.48 22.71
CA GLU A 96 -2.80 -2.48 21.84
C GLU A 96 -4.21 -2.88 21.39
N ALA A 97 -4.38 -4.13 20.96
CA ALA A 97 -5.68 -4.63 20.51
C ALA A 97 -6.69 -4.73 21.66
N LEU A 98 -6.30 -5.23 22.84
CA LEU A 98 -7.23 -5.42 23.97
C LEU A 98 -7.90 -4.14 24.47
N MET A 99 -7.20 -3.00 24.39
CA MET A 99 -7.77 -1.72 24.81
C MET A 99 -8.80 -1.14 23.84
N ARG A 100 -8.82 -1.63 22.60
CA ARG A 100 -9.78 -1.18 21.57
C ARG A 100 -10.98 -2.08 21.44
N ILE A 101 -10.83 -3.35 21.77
CA ILE A 101 -11.89 -4.33 21.64
C ILE A 101 -12.97 -4.02 22.69
N PRO A 102 -14.17 -3.58 22.26
CA PRO A 102 -15.24 -3.23 23.18
C PRO A 102 -15.88 -4.46 23.84
N ASP A 103 -15.81 -5.64 23.22
CA ASP A 103 -16.46 -6.85 23.68
C ASP A 103 -15.51 -7.84 24.39
N SER A 104 -15.95 -8.38 25.52
CA SER A 104 -15.12 -9.25 26.35
C SER A 104 -14.75 -10.57 25.68
N ALA A 105 -15.64 -11.14 24.85
CA ALA A 105 -15.47 -12.46 24.28
C ALA A 105 -14.36 -12.48 23.22
N THR A 106 -14.32 -11.49 22.33
CA THR A 106 -13.30 -11.36 21.29
C THR A 106 -11.95 -10.98 21.89
N ALA A 107 -11.95 -10.13 22.93
CA ALA A 107 -10.75 -9.82 23.70
C ALA A 107 -10.16 -11.08 24.36
N ASP A 108 -10.99 -11.88 25.02
CA ASP A 108 -10.58 -13.13 25.65
C ASP A 108 -10.08 -14.16 24.60
N ALA A 109 -10.71 -14.20 23.42
CA ALA A 109 -10.25 -15.02 22.30
C ALA A 109 -8.87 -14.59 21.76
N LEU A 110 -8.61 -13.28 21.67
CA LEU A 110 -7.32 -12.76 21.26
C LEU A 110 -6.22 -13.07 22.31
N ILE A 111 -6.55 -12.99 23.60
CA ILE A 111 -5.63 -13.38 24.69
C ILE A 111 -5.22 -14.84 24.53
N ARG A 112 -6.19 -15.74 24.32
CA ARG A 112 -5.89 -17.17 24.08
C ARG A 112 -4.97 -17.35 22.88
N ASP A 113 -5.31 -16.71 21.76
CA ASP A 113 -4.56 -16.78 20.51
C ASP A 113 -3.09 -16.42 20.73
N LYS A 114 -2.81 -15.20 21.21
CA LYS A 114 -1.45 -14.68 21.36
C LYS A 114 -0.64 -15.36 22.48
N LEU A 115 -1.28 -15.80 23.57
CA LEU A 115 -0.58 -16.51 24.64
C LEU A 115 -0.27 -17.97 24.30
N SER A 116 -1.06 -18.61 23.45
CA SER A 116 -0.83 -20.00 23.03
C SER A 116 0.31 -20.18 22.03
N VAL A 117 0.65 -19.12 21.28
CA VAL A 117 1.67 -19.13 20.21
C VAL A 117 3.10 -19.01 20.75
N ALA A 118 3.30 -18.42 21.94
CA ALA A 118 4.64 -18.19 22.50
C ALA A 118 5.10 -19.35 23.42
N ASP A 119 6.33 -19.84 23.22
CA ASP A 119 6.97 -20.85 24.07
C ASP A 119 7.57 -20.21 25.33
N TRP A 120 6.68 -19.70 26.21
CA TRP A 120 7.05 -19.03 27.45
C TRP A 120 7.94 -19.87 28.39
N LYS A 121 8.10 -21.18 28.12
CA LYS A 121 8.92 -22.11 28.92
C LYS A 121 10.43 -21.94 28.70
N SER A 122 10.87 -21.43 27.56
CA SER A 122 12.30 -21.28 27.22
C SER A 122 12.95 -20.12 27.98
N HIS A 123 12.22 -19.01 28.18
CA HIS A 123 12.69 -17.80 28.86
C HIS A 123 12.72 -17.90 30.39
N LEU A 124 11.97 -18.82 31.00
CA LEU A 124 12.03 -19.08 32.44
C LEU A 124 13.34 -19.75 32.90
N LYS A 125 14.16 -20.25 31.98
CA LYS A 125 15.41 -20.96 32.29
C LYS A 125 16.67 -20.08 32.33
N ASN A 126 16.60 -18.83 31.87
CA ASN A 126 17.79 -17.97 31.67
C ASN A 126 17.88 -16.75 32.59
N SER A 127 17.01 -16.61 33.60
CA SER A 127 17.06 -15.47 34.54
C SER A 127 17.71 -15.86 35.88
N ASP A 128 18.89 -15.31 36.20
CA ASP A 128 19.58 -15.50 37.48
C ASP A 128 19.00 -14.65 38.65
N SER A 129 17.73 -14.24 38.59
CA SER A 129 17.07 -13.55 39.72
C SER A 129 15.57 -13.84 39.78
N VAL A 130 15.22 -14.88 40.54
CA VAL A 130 13.83 -15.30 40.81
C VAL A 130 13.10 -14.33 41.77
N PHE A 131 13.81 -13.39 42.41
CA PHE A 131 13.24 -12.45 43.39
C PHE A 131 12.58 -11.19 42.77
N VAL A 132 12.87 -10.88 41.50
CA VAL A 132 12.28 -9.72 40.80
C VAL A 132 10.95 -10.10 40.12
N ASN A 133 10.78 -11.34 39.66
CA ASN A 133 9.61 -11.75 38.89
C ASN A 133 8.30 -11.88 39.69
N ALA A 134 8.36 -12.26 40.97
CA ALA A 134 7.16 -12.29 41.82
C ALA A 134 6.79 -10.91 42.40
N SER A 135 7.79 -10.05 42.60
CA SER A 135 7.61 -8.73 43.18
C SER A 135 7.08 -7.72 42.16
N THR A 136 7.49 -7.77 40.89
CA THR A 136 6.98 -6.89 39.83
C THR A 136 5.47 -7.08 39.56
N TRP A 137 5.01 -8.33 39.50
CA TRP A 137 3.58 -8.63 39.35
C TRP A 137 2.79 -8.40 40.65
N GLY A 138 3.36 -8.72 41.83
CA GLY A 138 2.74 -8.48 43.13
C GLY A 138 2.56 -6.99 43.47
N LEU A 139 3.52 -6.14 43.11
CA LEU A 139 3.45 -4.68 43.23
C LEU A 139 2.38 -4.09 42.30
N MET A 140 2.33 -4.54 41.04
CA MET A 140 1.32 -4.08 40.07
C MET A 140 -0.12 -4.52 40.43
N LEU A 141 -0.29 -5.67 41.07
CA LEU A 141 -1.61 -6.21 41.42
C LEU A 141 -2.19 -5.67 42.75
N THR A 142 -1.36 -5.27 43.71
CA THR A 142 -1.84 -5.01 45.09
C THR A 142 -1.45 -3.66 45.71
N GLY A 143 -0.49 -2.93 45.13
CA GLY A 143 -0.10 -1.60 45.62
C GLY A 143 0.51 -1.57 47.03
N LYS A 144 0.83 -2.72 47.65
CA LYS A 144 1.50 -2.82 48.95
C LYS A 144 2.59 -3.88 48.91
N VAL A 145 3.73 -3.58 49.53
CA VAL A 145 4.82 -4.55 49.76
C VAL A 145 4.36 -5.51 50.84
N VAL A 146 4.04 -6.75 50.47
CA VAL A 146 3.80 -7.84 51.41
C VAL A 146 5.08 -8.66 51.50
N GLY A 147 5.76 -8.59 52.63
CA GLY A 147 6.87 -9.49 52.95
C GLY A 147 6.32 -10.90 53.19
N LEU A 148 6.72 -11.86 52.38
CA LEU A 148 6.46 -13.27 52.64
C LEU A 148 7.57 -13.82 53.53
N SER A 149 7.17 -14.36 54.68
CA SER A 149 8.03 -15.06 55.64
C SER A 149 8.55 -16.37 55.05
N GLU A 150 9.83 -16.63 55.30
CA GLU A 150 10.53 -17.88 54.99
C GLU A 150 9.94 -19.05 55.79
N GLU A 151 9.34 -20.03 55.11
CA GLU A 151 9.48 -21.45 55.47
C GLU A 151 8.87 -22.36 54.38
N GLU A 152 9.55 -23.49 54.17
CA GLU A 152 9.23 -24.70 53.38
C GLU A 152 9.43 -24.70 51.84
N SER A 153 10.46 -25.48 51.49
CA SER A 153 10.86 -26.04 50.20
C SER A 153 9.74 -26.41 49.22
N GLN A 154 9.45 -25.52 48.25
CA GLN A 154 8.91 -25.91 46.94
C GLN A 154 9.65 -25.18 45.81
N SER A 155 10.00 -25.91 44.75
CA SER A 155 10.68 -25.37 43.58
C SER A 155 9.92 -24.14 43.02
N PRO A 156 10.55 -22.95 42.93
CA PRO A 156 9.93 -21.72 42.43
C PRO A 156 9.35 -21.86 41.02
N VAL A 157 9.93 -22.74 40.20
CA VAL A 157 9.49 -23.05 38.83
C VAL A 157 8.11 -23.72 38.82
N SER A 158 7.75 -24.47 39.87
CA SER A 158 6.43 -25.11 39.98
C SER A 158 5.32 -24.14 40.42
N ALA A 159 5.67 -23.08 41.16
CA ALA A 159 4.75 -22.04 41.61
C ALA A 159 4.38 -21.08 40.47
N VAL A 160 5.35 -20.68 39.64
CA VAL A 160 5.12 -19.85 38.45
C VAL A 160 4.32 -20.63 37.39
N ASN A 161 4.66 -21.91 37.16
CA ASN A 161 3.89 -22.78 36.26
C ASN A 161 2.44 -23.01 36.74
N ARG A 162 2.17 -22.99 38.06
CA ARG A 162 0.79 -23.01 38.57
C ARG A 162 0.11 -21.66 38.43
N LEU A 163 0.82 -20.54 38.55
CA LEU A 163 0.24 -19.19 38.45
C LEU A 163 -0.22 -18.89 37.01
N VAL A 164 0.64 -19.15 36.02
CA VAL A 164 0.34 -18.97 34.59
C VAL A 164 -0.79 -19.91 34.13
N ASN A 165 -0.85 -21.14 34.66
CA ASN A 165 -1.95 -22.07 34.40
C ASN A 165 -3.20 -21.86 35.30
N LYS A 166 -3.17 -20.97 36.31
CA LYS A 166 -4.34 -20.63 37.16
C LYS A 166 -4.97 -19.28 36.86
N MET A 167 -4.29 -18.39 36.14
CA MET A 167 -4.89 -17.10 35.79
C MET A 167 -5.90 -17.30 34.67
N SER A 168 -7.20 -17.21 34.99
CA SER A 168 -8.26 -17.17 33.98
C SER A 168 -8.09 -15.94 33.08
N GLU A 169 -8.49 -16.01 31.80
CA GLU A 169 -8.42 -14.90 30.83
C GLU A 169 -8.89 -13.53 31.39
N PRO A 170 -9.97 -13.44 32.19
CA PRO A 170 -10.39 -12.17 32.79
C PRO A 170 -9.35 -11.52 33.70
N VAL A 171 -8.52 -12.31 34.39
CA VAL A 171 -7.44 -11.84 35.27
C VAL A 171 -6.27 -11.31 34.42
N ILE A 172 -5.92 -12.01 33.35
CA ILE A 172 -4.90 -11.58 32.39
C ILE A 172 -5.32 -10.27 31.72
N ARG A 173 -6.56 -10.18 31.24
CA ARG A 173 -7.13 -8.96 30.68
C ARG A 173 -7.03 -7.79 31.65
N LYS A 174 -7.42 -7.99 32.92
CA LYS A 174 -7.35 -6.94 33.94
C LYS A 174 -5.90 -6.53 34.24
N ALA A 175 -4.96 -7.47 34.28
CA ALA A 175 -3.54 -7.20 34.45
C ALA A 175 -2.95 -6.43 33.26
N MET A 176 -3.29 -6.81 32.02
CA MET A 176 -2.86 -6.12 30.80
C MET A 176 -3.42 -4.70 30.72
N HIS A 177 -4.71 -4.50 31.04
CA HIS A 177 -5.30 -3.16 31.12
C HIS A 177 -4.56 -2.27 32.13
N GLN A 178 -4.17 -2.83 33.28
CA GLN A 178 -3.41 -2.09 34.29
C GLN A 178 -1.97 -1.78 33.84
N ALA A 179 -1.28 -2.76 33.23
CA ALA A 179 0.06 -2.58 32.67
C ALA A 179 0.08 -1.51 31.57
N MET A 180 -0.90 -1.53 30.68
CA MET A 180 -1.06 -0.53 29.63
C MET A 180 -1.41 0.85 30.15
N LYS A 181 -2.22 0.93 31.20
CA LYS A 181 -2.46 2.21 31.88
C LYS A 181 -1.15 2.78 32.39
N VAL A 182 -0.24 1.95 32.92
CA VAL A 182 1.09 2.39 33.35
C VAL A 182 1.98 2.77 32.17
N MET A 183 2.03 1.96 31.09
CA MET A 183 2.81 2.28 29.89
C MET A 183 2.32 3.54 29.17
N GLY A 184 1.00 3.79 29.15
CA GLY A 184 0.42 4.99 28.55
C GLY A 184 0.89 6.29 29.19
N HIS A 185 1.27 6.29 30.48
CA HIS A 185 1.85 7.46 31.14
C HIS A 185 3.31 7.73 30.73
N GLN A 186 3.99 6.76 30.13
CA GLN A 186 5.40 6.89 29.76
C GLN A 186 5.60 7.30 28.30
N PHE A 187 4.70 6.90 27.40
CA PHE A 187 4.79 7.25 25.97
C PHE A 187 3.98 8.48 25.60
N VAL A 188 3.05 8.91 26.47
CA VAL A 188 2.29 10.14 26.31
C VAL A 188 2.59 11.04 27.50
N LEU A 189 2.96 12.27 27.19
CA LEU A 189 3.27 13.24 28.23
C LEU A 189 2.01 13.63 29.02
N GLY A 190 0.84 13.60 28.39
CA GLY A 190 -0.45 13.76 29.06
C GLY A 190 -1.65 13.49 28.14
N ARG A 191 -2.81 13.14 28.72
CA ARG A 191 -4.05 12.85 27.96
C ARG A 191 -4.67 14.10 27.34
N SER A 192 -4.26 15.26 27.84
CA SER A 192 -4.63 16.58 27.36
C SER A 192 -3.39 17.46 27.38
N ILE A 193 -3.41 18.53 26.59
CA ILE A 193 -2.31 19.48 26.52
C ILE A 193 -1.97 20.09 27.89
N ALA A 194 -2.98 20.35 28.73
CA ALA A 194 -2.77 20.87 30.09
C ALA A 194 -2.05 19.88 31.01
N GLU A 195 -2.40 18.59 30.91
CA GLU A 195 -1.69 17.52 31.64
C GLU A 195 -0.25 17.39 31.12
N ALA A 196 -0.06 17.47 29.82
CA ALA A 196 1.26 17.38 29.19
C ALA A 196 2.18 18.54 29.60
N GLN A 197 1.67 19.77 29.62
CA GLN A 197 2.39 20.95 30.11
C GLN A 197 2.79 20.81 31.58
N LYS A 198 1.87 20.33 32.44
CA LYS A 198 2.14 20.09 33.86
C LYS A 198 3.26 19.06 34.04
N ASN A 199 3.19 17.93 33.34
CA ASN A 199 4.18 16.86 33.43
C ASN A 199 5.53 17.27 32.81
N GLY A 200 5.52 18.19 31.85
CA GLY A 200 6.73 18.69 31.19
C GLY A 200 7.57 19.65 32.03
N ARG A 201 7.04 20.26 33.09
CA ARG A 201 7.70 21.35 33.86
C ARG A 201 9.11 20.99 34.34
N SER A 202 9.31 19.81 34.91
CA SER A 202 10.62 19.39 35.43
C SER A 202 11.72 19.39 34.36
N ASN A 203 11.41 19.04 33.12
CA ASN A 203 12.39 19.09 32.02
C ASN A 203 12.62 20.53 31.56
N ARG A 204 11.57 21.37 31.58
CA ARG A 204 11.71 22.80 31.25
C ARG A 204 12.58 23.54 32.25
N ASP A 205 12.47 23.21 33.54
CA ASP A 205 13.35 23.74 34.59
C ASP A 205 14.82 23.37 34.35
N ASN A 206 15.08 22.24 33.68
CA ASN A 206 16.41 21.78 33.26
C ASN A 206 16.85 22.32 31.89
N GLY A 207 16.10 23.26 31.30
CA GLY A 207 16.40 23.91 30.02
C GLY A 207 16.04 23.11 28.77
N PHE A 208 15.23 22.05 28.88
CA PHE A 208 14.60 21.41 27.72
C PHE A 208 13.34 22.15 27.30
N THR A 209 12.92 21.98 26.05
CA THR A 209 11.61 22.49 25.58
C THR A 209 10.81 21.39 24.90
N TYR A 210 9.61 21.68 24.42
CA TYR A 210 8.68 20.70 23.85
C TYR A 210 8.16 21.09 22.47
N SER A 211 7.89 20.08 21.65
CA SER A 211 6.99 20.18 20.48
C SER A 211 5.83 19.21 20.72
N TYR A 212 4.62 19.72 20.87
CA TYR A 212 3.45 18.87 21.17
C TYR A 212 2.85 18.30 19.88
N ASP A 213 2.66 16.98 19.84
CA ASP A 213 2.01 16.24 18.75
C ASP A 213 0.67 15.70 19.23
N MET A 214 -0.42 16.15 18.62
CA MET A 214 -1.78 15.81 19.03
C MET A 214 -2.25 14.44 18.50
N LEU A 215 -1.35 13.62 17.97
CA LEU A 215 -1.59 12.24 17.50
C LEU A 215 -2.59 12.09 16.34
N GLY A 216 -3.14 13.19 15.83
CA GLY A 216 -4.02 13.17 14.68
C GLY A 216 -3.27 12.86 13.40
N GLU A 217 -3.77 11.89 12.63
CA GLU A 217 -3.28 11.54 11.29
C GLU A 217 -4.42 10.92 10.48
N ALA A 218 -4.26 10.94 9.14
CA ALA A 218 -5.04 10.13 8.22
C ALA A 218 -6.58 10.28 8.39
N ALA A 219 -7.07 11.52 8.37
CA ALA A 219 -8.50 11.78 8.32
C ALA A 219 -9.12 11.05 7.12
N LEU A 220 -10.24 10.35 7.33
CA LEU A 220 -10.98 9.69 6.25
C LEU A 220 -12.23 10.46 5.86
N THR A 221 -12.67 11.35 6.74
CA THR A 221 -13.91 12.10 6.60
C THR A 221 -13.66 13.57 6.93
N THR A 222 -14.48 14.46 6.37
CA THR A 222 -14.52 15.86 6.79
C THR A 222 -14.78 16.01 8.31
N ALA A 223 -15.51 15.08 8.95
CA ALA A 223 -15.73 15.09 10.39
C ALA A 223 -14.45 14.81 11.20
N ASP A 224 -13.62 13.86 10.75
CA ASP A 224 -12.32 13.58 11.35
C ASP A 224 -11.39 14.78 11.21
N ALA A 225 -11.32 15.37 10.01
CA ALA A 225 -10.51 16.56 9.75
C ALA A 225 -10.90 17.72 10.67
N ASN A 226 -12.20 17.97 10.84
CA ASN A 226 -12.71 18.99 11.77
C ASN A 226 -12.41 18.69 13.25
N LYS A 227 -12.41 17.41 13.64
CA LYS A 227 -12.00 17.02 14.99
C LYS A 227 -10.53 17.34 15.23
N TYR A 228 -9.64 16.91 14.33
CA TYR A 228 -8.21 17.15 14.46
C TYR A 228 -7.86 18.64 14.38
N PHE A 229 -8.54 19.41 13.52
CA PHE A 229 -8.42 20.86 13.49
C PHE A 229 -8.69 21.48 14.87
N LYS A 230 -9.77 21.06 15.56
CA LYS A 230 -10.08 21.54 16.92
C LYS A 230 -9.03 21.12 17.93
N ASP A 231 -8.54 19.89 17.85
CA ASP A 231 -7.49 19.38 18.74
C ASP A 231 -6.20 20.20 18.59
N TYR A 232 -5.79 20.54 17.37
CA TYR A 232 -4.65 21.42 17.11
C TYR A 232 -4.90 22.86 17.58
N LEU A 233 -6.08 23.42 17.32
CA LEU A 233 -6.42 24.76 17.78
C LEU A 233 -6.32 24.85 19.31
N MET A 234 -6.87 23.87 20.03
CA MET A 234 -6.77 23.79 21.49
C MET A 234 -5.32 23.68 21.98
N ALA A 235 -4.49 22.92 21.26
CA ALA A 235 -3.07 22.81 21.57
C ALA A 235 -2.34 24.15 21.40
N ILE A 236 -2.57 24.84 20.28
CA ILE A 236 -2.01 26.17 20.00
C ILE A 236 -2.41 27.16 21.09
N GLU A 237 -3.69 27.20 21.47
CA GLU A 237 -4.15 28.09 22.54
C GLU A 237 -3.52 27.80 23.89
N ALA A 238 -3.38 26.53 24.25
CA ALA A 238 -2.77 26.13 25.51
C ALA A 238 -1.28 26.46 25.54
N VAL A 239 -0.57 26.22 24.44
CA VAL A 239 0.87 26.53 24.30
C VAL A 239 1.09 28.04 24.35
N GLY A 240 0.29 28.82 23.64
CA GLY A 240 0.40 30.28 23.62
C GLY A 240 0.09 30.97 24.95
N ARG A 241 -0.69 30.32 25.82
CA ARG A 241 -0.98 30.82 27.18
C ARG A 241 0.03 30.34 28.23
N ASP A 242 0.94 29.42 27.89
CA ASP A 242 1.91 28.88 28.83
C ASP A 242 3.15 29.76 28.94
N THR A 243 3.17 30.61 29.96
CA THR A 243 4.30 31.50 30.26
C THR A 243 5.34 30.87 31.19
N TYR A 244 5.16 29.62 31.62
CA TYR A 244 6.08 28.96 32.55
C TYR A 244 7.46 28.79 31.91
N GLY A 245 8.56 28.97 32.64
CA GLY A 245 9.93 28.58 32.22
C GLY A 245 10.44 29.15 30.88
N LEU A 246 9.91 30.29 30.42
CA LEU A 246 10.39 30.96 29.20
C LEU A 246 11.74 31.67 29.40
N ASP A 247 12.09 31.93 30.66
CA ASP A 247 13.38 32.46 31.09
C ASP A 247 14.48 31.39 31.15
N THR A 248 14.09 30.12 31.31
CA THR A 248 15.02 28.98 31.49
C THR A 248 15.09 28.05 30.28
N SER A 249 14.08 28.06 29.40
CA SER A 249 13.98 27.18 28.23
C SER A 249 13.38 27.91 27.02
N PRO A 250 13.71 27.52 25.78
CA PRO A 250 13.04 28.08 24.61
C PRO A 250 11.53 27.83 24.63
N ALA A 251 10.78 28.68 23.92
CA ALA A 251 9.33 28.52 23.82
C ALA A 251 8.93 27.15 23.22
N PRO A 252 7.89 26.50 23.77
CA PRO A 252 7.34 25.29 23.18
C PRO A 252 6.67 25.54 21.82
N SER A 253 6.52 24.48 21.03
CA SER A 253 5.93 24.49 19.69
C SER A 253 4.83 23.43 19.55
N VAL A 254 4.10 23.46 18.44
CA VAL A 254 3.10 22.44 18.07
C VAL A 254 3.49 21.81 16.74
N SER A 255 3.42 20.48 16.67
CA SER A 255 3.57 19.70 15.45
C SER A 255 2.20 19.28 14.92
N ILE A 256 2.01 19.42 13.60
CA ILE A 256 0.77 19.09 12.91
C ILE A 256 1.06 18.15 11.73
N LYS A 257 0.08 17.32 11.36
CA LYS A 257 0.13 16.48 10.14
C LYS A 257 -0.93 16.96 9.15
N LEU A 258 -0.57 17.05 7.88
CA LEU A 258 -1.47 17.54 6.84
C LEU A 258 -2.58 16.53 6.56
N SER A 259 -2.28 15.24 6.58
CA SER A 259 -3.29 14.18 6.44
C SER A 259 -4.37 14.19 7.52
N ALA A 260 -4.12 14.80 8.69
CA ALA A 260 -5.12 14.96 9.74
C ALA A 260 -6.11 16.09 9.45
N LEU A 261 -5.76 17.03 8.55
CA LEU A 261 -6.53 18.24 8.30
C LEU A 261 -7.34 18.20 7.01
N HIS A 262 -7.15 17.16 6.19
CA HIS A 262 -7.91 17.00 4.95
C HIS A 262 -8.08 15.50 4.63
N PRO A 263 -9.30 15.05 4.33
CA PRO A 263 -9.56 13.63 4.10
C PRO A 263 -8.97 13.10 2.78
N ARG A 264 -8.70 13.99 1.81
CA ARG A 264 -8.11 13.69 0.51
C ARG A 264 -6.77 14.40 0.32
N TYR A 265 -5.87 14.25 1.29
CA TYR A 265 -4.51 14.80 1.19
C TYR A 265 -3.63 13.88 0.32
N GLU A 266 -3.73 14.05 -1.00
CA GLU A 266 -3.05 13.26 -2.02
C GLU A 266 -3.01 14.03 -3.34
N VAL A 267 -2.10 13.66 -4.25
CA VAL A 267 -1.80 14.41 -5.49
C VAL A 267 -2.98 14.44 -6.44
N ALA A 268 -3.74 13.35 -6.53
CA ALA A 268 -5.01 13.29 -7.26
C ALA A 268 -5.99 14.42 -6.87
N ASN A 269 -5.90 14.96 -5.65
CA ASN A 269 -6.74 16.03 -5.12
C ASN A 269 -5.96 17.33 -4.88
N GLU A 270 -4.91 17.61 -5.67
CA GLU A 270 -4.05 18.79 -5.52
C GLU A 270 -4.84 20.10 -5.45
N GLU A 271 -5.85 20.30 -6.29
CA GLU A 271 -6.68 21.52 -6.26
C GLU A 271 -7.39 21.71 -4.92
N ARG A 272 -8.03 20.65 -4.39
CA ARG A 272 -8.70 20.67 -3.08
C ARG A 272 -7.70 20.91 -1.95
N VAL A 273 -6.51 20.31 -2.03
CA VAL A 273 -5.45 20.54 -1.04
C VAL A 273 -4.95 21.99 -1.07
N LEU A 274 -4.71 22.55 -2.25
CA LEU A 274 -4.25 23.92 -2.40
C LEU A 274 -5.35 24.96 -2.11
N THR A 275 -6.61 24.56 -1.92
CA THR A 275 -7.74 25.44 -1.60
C THR A 275 -8.30 25.14 -0.20
N GLU A 276 -8.97 24.01 0.00
CA GLU A 276 -9.61 23.59 1.26
C GLU A 276 -8.60 23.40 2.40
N LEU A 277 -7.53 22.61 2.18
CA LEU A 277 -6.51 22.38 3.22
C LEU A 277 -5.68 23.64 3.47
N HIS A 278 -5.35 24.39 2.42
CA HIS A 278 -4.72 25.72 2.54
C HIS A 278 -5.52 26.63 3.48
N ASP A 279 -6.83 26.77 3.27
CA ASP A 279 -7.68 27.65 4.07
C ASP A 279 -7.84 27.16 5.50
N THR A 280 -7.92 25.85 5.69
CA THR A 280 -7.93 25.21 7.01
C THR A 280 -6.63 25.48 7.78
N LEU A 281 -5.49 25.37 7.10
CA LEU A 281 -4.18 25.63 7.67
C LEU A 281 -4.00 27.12 8.03
N LEU A 282 -4.44 28.05 7.18
CA LEU A 282 -4.39 29.48 7.49
C LEU A 282 -5.21 29.85 8.73
N GLN A 283 -6.34 29.17 8.99
CA GLN A 283 -7.11 29.38 10.21
C GLN A 283 -6.33 28.98 11.47
N LEU A 284 -5.62 27.84 11.45
CA LEU A 284 -4.75 27.44 12.55
C LEU A 284 -3.59 28.42 12.72
N LEU A 285 -2.95 28.80 11.62
CA LEU A 285 -1.80 29.70 11.63
C LEU A 285 -2.16 31.10 12.11
N ARG A 286 -3.37 31.59 11.83
CA ARG A 286 -3.83 32.88 12.37
C ARG A 286 -3.78 32.87 13.88
N ARG A 287 -4.29 31.80 14.49
CA ARG A 287 -4.25 31.66 15.95
C ARG A 287 -2.83 31.49 16.47
N ALA A 288 -1.99 30.76 15.74
CA ALA A 288 -0.58 30.56 16.10
C ALA A 288 0.22 31.87 16.05
N VAL A 289 -0.01 32.72 15.05
CA VAL A 289 0.62 34.04 14.91
C VAL A 289 0.15 34.98 16.01
N GLU A 290 -1.16 35.05 16.29
CA GLU A 290 -1.73 35.88 17.38
C GLU A 290 -1.13 35.56 18.75
N LEU A 291 -0.79 34.29 18.99
CA LEU A 291 -0.25 33.80 20.25
C LEU A 291 1.27 33.53 20.20
N ASP A 292 1.90 33.82 19.07
CA ASP A 292 3.33 33.64 18.81
C ASP A 292 3.87 32.20 19.04
N VAL A 293 3.06 31.19 18.69
CA VAL A 293 3.34 29.75 18.86
C VAL A 293 3.93 29.13 17.60
N ALA A 294 5.16 28.62 17.66
CA ALA A 294 5.77 27.98 16.50
C ALA A 294 5.03 26.70 16.06
N ILE A 295 4.84 26.56 14.75
CA ILE A 295 4.17 25.41 14.11
C ILE A 295 5.15 24.69 13.21
N THR A 296 5.21 23.36 13.33
CA THR A 296 6.02 22.49 12.46
C THR A 296 5.11 21.49 11.75
N ILE A 297 5.11 21.51 10.42
CA ILE A 297 4.44 20.50 9.60
C ILE A 297 5.30 19.23 9.56
N ASP A 298 4.75 18.11 10.06
CA ASP A 298 5.39 16.81 9.99
C ASP A 298 5.41 16.25 8.56
N ALA A 299 6.46 15.49 8.23
CA ALA A 299 6.60 14.79 6.95
C ALA A 299 6.00 13.40 7.01
N GLU A 300 5.30 13.01 5.95
CA GLU A 300 4.52 11.78 5.84
C GLU A 300 5.12 10.86 4.76
N GLU A 301 4.31 10.19 3.94
CA GLU A 301 4.75 9.30 2.85
C GLU A 301 5.44 10.05 1.70
N ALA A 302 6.28 9.35 0.93
CA ALA A 302 7.12 9.93 -0.11
C ALA A 302 6.30 10.60 -1.23
N ASP A 303 5.17 10.04 -1.63
CA ASP A 303 4.32 10.59 -2.71
C ASP A 303 3.65 11.92 -2.32
N ARG A 304 3.58 12.23 -1.03
CA ARG A 304 3.03 13.51 -0.53
C ARG A 304 4.05 14.64 -0.48
N LEU A 305 5.34 14.37 -0.68
CA LEU A 305 6.40 15.37 -0.50
C LEU A 305 6.25 16.57 -1.44
N GLU A 306 6.00 16.35 -2.73
CA GLU A 306 5.90 17.45 -3.69
C GLU A 306 4.64 18.30 -3.42
N LEU A 307 3.51 17.64 -3.16
CA LEU A 307 2.27 18.32 -2.76
C LEU A 307 2.43 19.13 -1.46
N SER A 308 3.14 18.59 -0.46
CA SER A 308 3.39 19.28 0.80
C SER A 308 4.22 20.54 0.60
N LEU A 309 5.22 20.50 -0.29
CA LEU A 309 6.08 21.64 -0.59
C LEU A 309 5.34 22.72 -1.37
N LYS A 310 4.50 22.36 -2.34
CA LYS A 310 3.61 23.31 -3.05
C LYS A 310 2.67 24.03 -2.07
N LEU A 311 2.04 23.27 -1.16
CA LEU A 311 1.19 23.83 -0.12
C LEU A 311 2.01 24.71 0.84
N PHE A 312 3.17 24.24 1.27
CA PHE A 312 4.06 24.98 2.16
C PHE A 312 4.49 26.32 1.57
N GLU A 313 4.94 26.37 0.30
CA GLU A 313 5.28 27.63 -0.36
C GLU A 313 4.09 28.57 -0.41
N LYS A 314 2.91 28.07 -0.82
CA LYS A 314 1.70 28.89 -0.90
C LYS A 314 1.33 29.52 0.45
N VAL A 315 1.44 28.76 1.53
CA VAL A 315 1.17 29.24 2.90
C VAL A 315 2.30 30.13 3.42
N TYR A 316 3.56 29.76 3.21
CA TYR A 316 4.73 30.50 3.69
C TYR A 316 4.77 31.91 3.09
N ARG A 317 4.40 32.06 1.81
CA ARG A 317 4.31 33.36 1.14
C ARG A 317 3.08 34.19 1.52
N ASN A 318 2.16 33.64 2.31
CA ASN A 318 0.97 34.37 2.72
C ASN A 318 1.34 35.52 3.68
N GLU A 319 0.73 36.69 3.48
CA GLU A 319 0.97 37.87 4.32
C GLU A 319 0.70 37.63 5.82
N LEU A 320 -0.09 36.62 6.18
CA LEU A 320 -0.34 36.21 7.57
C LEU A 320 0.92 35.76 8.32
N VAL A 321 1.84 35.05 7.66
CA VAL A 321 3.01 34.42 8.30
C VAL A 321 4.33 35.09 7.92
N LYS A 322 4.29 36.06 7.01
CA LYS A 322 5.45 36.84 6.59
C LYS A 322 6.02 37.65 7.76
N GLY A 323 7.34 37.60 7.95
CA GLY A 323 8.03 38.20 9.10
C GLY A 323 7.95 37.39 10.40
N TRP A 324 7.20 36.28 10.44
CA TRP A 324 6.95 35.56 11.69
C TRP A 324 8.09 34.61 12.11
N GLY A 325 8.77 34.00 11.14
CA GLY A 325 9.97 33.17 11.37
C GLY A 325 9.76 31.89 12.19
N LYS A 326 8.50 31.47 12.40
CA LYS A 326 8.10 30.36 13.28
C LYS A 326 7.21 29.31 12.60
N PHE A 327 7.02 29.41 11.30
CA PHE A 327 6.34 28.41 10.48
C PHE A 327 7.38 27.51 9.81
N GLY A 328 7.40 26.25 10.20
CA GLY A 328 8.43 25.28 9.85
C GLY A 328 7.88 23.97 9.32
N LEU A 329 8.79 23.09 8.89
CA LEU A 329 8.47 21.76 8.37
C LEU A 329 9.56 20.73 8.67
N VAL A 330 9.21 19.46 8.48
CA VAL A 330 10.12 18.32 8.60
C VAL A 330 10.62 17.88 7.21
N VAL A 331 11.89 17.47 7.12
CA VAL A 331 12.47 16.80 5.95
C VAL A 331 13.08 15.46 6.38
N GLN A 332 12.82 14.41 5.60
CA GLN A 332 13.24 13.03 5.89
C GLN A 332 14.50 12.68 5.10
N ALA A 333 15.64 12.51 5.78
CA ALA A 333 16.94 12.22 5.18
C ALA A 333 17.05 10.82 4.55
N TYR A 334 16.13 9.90 4.85
CA TYR A 334 16.07 8.60 4.18
C TYR A 334 15.59 8.68 2.73
N SER A 335 15.05 9.84 2.32
CA SER A 335 14.51 10.09 0.99
C SER A 335 15.65 10.58 0.12
N LYS A 336 15.77 10.04 -1.08
CA LYS A 336 16.80 10.44 -2.05
C LYS A 336 16.66 11.92 -2.46
N ARG A 337 15.48 12.51 -2.25
CA ARG A 337 15.15 13.93 -2.52
C ARG A 337 15.44 14.88 -1.35
N ALA A 338 15.96 14.40 -0.22
CA ALA A 338 16.13 15.27 0.97
C ALA A 338 17.02 16.49 0.70
N LEU A 339 18.23 16.29 0.17
CA LEU A 339 19.19 17.37 -0.08
C LEU A 339 18.68 18.45 -1.06
N PRO A 340 18.16 18.15 -2.26
CA PRO A 340 17.61 19.17 -3.17
C PRO A 340 16.42 19.92 -2.57
N VAL A 341 15.58 19.26 -1.75
CA VAL A 341 14.49 19.93 -1.02
C VAL A 341 15.04 20.97 -0.05
N LEU A 342 16.10 20.65 0.70
CA LEU A 342 16.74 21.61 1.61
C LEU A 342 17.30 22.82 0.85
N VAL A 343 17.89 22.59 -0.34
CA VAL A 343 18.41 23.68 -1.18
C VAL A 343 17.28 24.59 -1.66
N TRP A 344 16.17 24.02 -2.13
CA TRP A 344 15.01 24.79 -2.56
C TRP A 344 14.38 25.58 -1.40
N LEU A 345 14.22 24.97 -0.21
CA LEU A 345 13.73 25.66 0.99
C LEU A 345 14.64 26.82 1.42
N ASN A 346 15.96 26.66 1.29
CA ASN A 346 16.91 27.75 1.56
C ASN A 346 16.71 28.93 0.60
N GLY A 347 16.53 28.64 -0.69
CA GLY A 347 16.20 29.66 -1.69
C GLY A 347 14.87 30.36 -1.37
N LEU A 348 13.86 29.60 -0.93
CA LEU A 348 12.53 30.11 -0.62
C LEU A 348 12.57 31.06 0.58
N ALA A 349 13.24 30.65 1.66
CA ALA A 349 13.48 31.46 2.84
C ALA A 349 14.23 32.76 2.49
N LYS A 350 15.31 32.66 1.71
CA LYS A 350 16.12 33.80 1.29
C LYS A 350 15.32 34.80 0.45
N GLN A 351 14.50 34.32 -0.48
CA GLN A 351 13.66 35.20 -1.30
C GLN A 351 12.60 35.93 -0.46
N GLN A 352 12.04 35.26 0.55
CA GLN A 352 11.04 35.85 1.43
C GLN A 352 11.65 36.80 2.48
N GLY A 353 12.87 36.52 2.93
CA GLY A 353 13.56 37.25 3.99
C GLY A 353 13.21 36.77 5.40
N ASP A 354 12.61 35.58 5.52
CA ASP A 354 12.16 34.99 6.78
C ASP A 354 12.94 33.70 7.10
N LEU A 355 12.97 33.34 8.37
CA LEU A 355 13.60 32.11 8.85
C LEU A 355 12.61 30.92 8.78
N ILE A 356 13.05 29.77 8.27
CA ILE A 356 12.30 28.51 8.34
C ILE A 356 12.88 27.63 9.46
N PRO A 357 12.15 27.35 10.55
CA PRO A 357 12.49 26.27 11.46
C PRO A 357 12.35 24.92 10.74
N LEU A 358 13.45 24.18 10.60
CA LEU A 358 13.46 22.95 9.82
C LEU A 358 13.93 21.78 10.65
N ARG A 359 13.06 20.77 10.81
CA ARG A 359 13.42 19.53 11.48
C ARG A 359 13.96 18.53 10.47
N LEU A 360 15.21 18.11 10.65
CA LEU A 360 15.76 16.98 9.92
C LEU A 360 15.54 15.70 10.72
N VAL A 361 14.89 14.72 10.10
CA VAL A 361 14.69 13.36 10.66
C VAL A 361 15.27 12.33 9.70
N LYS A 362 15.40 11.07 10.12
CA LYS A 362 15.71 9.98 9.18
C LYS A 362 14.49 9.67 8.31
N GLY A 363 13.43 9.12 8.91
CA GLY A 363 12.18 8.79 8.24
C GLY A 363 11.41 7.74 9.03
N ALA A 364 10.11 7.58 8.75
CA ALA A 364 9.19 6.78 9.55
C ALA A 364 8.37 5.75 8.75
N TYR A 365 8.44 5.78 7.41
CA TYR A 365 7.57 4.99 6.53
C TYR A 365 8.33 3.95 5.68
N TRP A 366 9.58 3.65 6.02
CA TRP A 366 10.52 2.92 5.15
C TRP A 366 9.96 1.60 4.61
N ASP A 367 9.40 0.73 5.46
CA ASP A 367 8.84 -0.56 5.02
C ASP A 367 7.68 -0.39 4.04
N SER A 368 6.87 0.66 4.24
CA SER A 368 5.73 0.97 3.36
C SER A 368 6.22 1.46 2.00
N GLU A 369 7.24 2.31 1.97
CA GLU A 369 7.83 2.80 0.72
C GLU A 369 8.44 1.67 -0.12
N ILE A 370 9.12 0.71 0.52
CA ILE A 370 9.65 -0.49 -0.15
C ILE A 370 8.49 -1.33 -0.71
N LYS A 371 7.48 -1.62 0.12
CA LYS A 371 6.33 -2.44 -0.26
C LYS A 371 5.55 -1.82 -1.42
N TRP A 372 5.21 -0.54 -1.35
CA TRP A 372 4.42 0.13 -2.38
C TRP A 372 5.17 0.21 -3.70
N SER A 373 6.46 0.52 -3.67
CA SER A 373 7.29 0.51 -4.89
C SER A 373 7.34 -0.88 -5.55
N GLN A 374 7.46 -1.94 -4.75
CA GLN A 374 7.42 -3.33 -5.24
C GLN A 374 6.06 -3.70 -5.85
N GLN A 375 4.96 -3.34 -5.18
CA GLN A 375 3.60 -3.62 -5.65
C GLN A 375 3.26 -2.85 -6.93
N ALA A 376 3.64 -1.58 -6.99
CA ALA A 376 3.40 -0.70 -8.13
C ALA A 376 4.37 -0.95 -9.31
N GLY A 377 5.44 -1.72 -9.12
CA GLY A 377 6.36 -2.09 -10.19
C GLY A 377 7.22 -0.91 -10.67
N TYR A 378 7.58 -0.01 -9.75
CA TYR A 378 8.41 1.16 -10.03
C TYR A 378 9.86 0.79 -10.37
N ASP A 379 10.62 1.65 -11.04
CA ASP A 379 12.00 1.31 -11.42
C ASP A 379 12.96 1.20 -10.23
N ASN A 380 12.72 1.98 -9.17
CA ASN A 380 13.56 2.03 -7.98
C ASN A 380 12.76 2.44 -6.73
N TYR A 381 13.45 2.63 -5.61
CA TYR A 381 12.87 3.07 -4.35
C TYR A 381 13.06 4.59 -4.11
N PRO A 382 12.08 5.29 -3.49
CA PRO A 382 12.24 6.68 -3.04
C PRO A 382 13.18 6.86 -1.87
N VAL A 383 13.48 5.75 -1.18
CA VAL A 383 14.27 5.70 0.04
C VAL A 383 15.54 4.87 -0.14
N TYR A 384 16.54 5.09 0.70
CA TYR A 384 17.74 4.24 0.73
C TYR A 384 17.42 2.85 1.30
N THR A 385 18.03 1.82 0.74
CA THR A 385 17.77 0.42 1.11
C THR A 385 18.71 -0.12 2.19
N ARG A 386 19.76 0.64 2.53
CA ARG A 386 20.63 0.43 3.71
C ARG A 386 20.39 1.49 4.77
N LYS A 387 20.52 1.08 6.03
CA LYS A 387 20.47 2.01 7.16
C LYS A 387 21.67 2.98 7.14
N GLU A 388 22.86 2.48 6.86
CA GLU A 388 24.10 3.25 6.77
C GLU A 388 24.02 4.32 5.67
N ALA A 389 23.36 4.01 4.55
CA ALA A 389 23.08 4.97 3.48
C ALA A 389 22.20 6.13 3.95
N THR A 390 21.15 5.84 4.73
CA THR A 390 20.33 6.89 5.37
C THR A 390 21.16 7.74 6.36
N ASP A 391 22.07 7.14 7.13
CA ASP A 391 22.93 7.90 8.03
C ASP A 391 23.90 8.82 7.27
N VAL A 392 24.48 8.34 6.15
CA VAL A 392 25.33 9.13 5.26
C VAL A 392 24.53 10.31 4.68
N ALA A 393 23.33 10.06 4.17
CA ALA A 393 22.44 11.10 3.64
C ALA A 393 22.05 12.12 4.72
N TYR A 394 21.79 11.68 5.95
CA TYR A 394 21.53 12.57 7.09
C TYR A 394 22.71 13.48 7.37
N LEU A 395 23.94 12.95 7.42
CA LEU A 395 25.14 13.76 7.66
C LEU A 395 25.44 14.73 6.50
N ALA A 396 25.21 14.32 5.24
CA ALA A 396 25.32 15.20 4.08
C ALA A 396 24.33 16.37 4.15
N CYS A 397 23.07 16.08 4.49
CA CYS A 397 22.04 17.10 4.72
C CYS A 397 22.40 18.03 5.90
N ALA A 398 22.93 17.48 6.99
CA ALA A 398 23.38 18.26 8.13
C ALA A 398 24.55 19.19 7.79
N LYS A 399 25.51 18.73 6.96
CA LYS A 399 26.63 19.54 6.48
C LYS A 399 26.15 20.75 5.69
N PHE A 400 25.16 20.56 4.82
CA PHE A 400 24.52 21.66 4.09
C PHE A 400 23.80 22.63 5.04
N LEU A 401 22.98 22.12 5.96
CA LEU A 401 22.21 22.93 6.91
C LEU A 401 23.09 23.76 7.86
N LEU A 402 24.29 23.29 8.20
CA LEU A 402 25.26 23.97 9.04
C LEU A 402 26.19 24.91 8.26
N SER A 403 26.01 25.05 6.94
CA SER A 403 26.87 25.92 6.13
C SER A 403 26.46 27.39 6.25
N ASP A 404 27.43 28.29 6.06
CA ASP A 404 27.19 29.74 6.14
C ASP A 404 26.16 30.24 5.12
N ASN A 405 25.99 29.55 3.99
CA ASN A 405 25.01 29.91 2.96
C ASN A 405 23.54 29.69 3.40
N VAL A 406 23.34 28.89 4.45
CA VAL A 406 22.01 28.53 4.97
C VAL A 406 21.68 29.34 6.24
N ARG A 407 22.71 29.79 6.95
CA ARG A 407 22.60 30.51 8.21
C ARG A 407 21.73 31.76 8.06
N GLY A 408 20.70 31.87 8.92
CA GLY A 408 19.73 32.97 8.90
C GLY A 408 18.52 32.74 8.01
N ASN A 409 18.58 31.81 7.06
CA ASN A 409 17.44 31.41 6.23
C ASN A 409 16.72 30.19 6.83
N ILE A 410 17.49 29.22 7.34
CA ILE A 410 16.94 28.02 7.98
C ILE A 410 17.50 27.90 9.40
N PHE A 411 16.65 27.53 10.35
CA PHE A 411 17.06 27.12 11.69
C PHE A 411 17.01 25.59 11.81
N PRO A 412 18.15 24.90 11.77
CA PRO A 412 18.20 23.44 11.78
C PRO A 412 17.81 22.85 13.13
N GLN A 413 16.93 21.85 13.11
CA GLN A 413 16.51 21.09 14.28
C GLN A 413 16.80 19.60 14.03
N PHE A 414 17.88 19.07 14.59
CA PHE A 414 18.36 17.72 14.30
C PHE A 414 17.71 16.68 15.23
N ALA A 415 16.78 15.87 14.70
CA ALA A 415 16.10 14.83 15.48
C ALA A 415 16.75 13.45 15.27
N SER A 416 17.44 12.93 16.29
CA SER A 416 18.09 11.62 16.23
C SER A 416 18.36 11.04 17.62
N HIS A 417 18.13 9.75 17.82
CA HIS A 417 18.54 9.06 19.06
C HIS A 417 19.90 8.35 18.92
N ASN A 418 20.63 8.60 17.84
CA ASN A 418 21.92 7.99 17.58
C ASN A 418 23.07 8.89 18.10
N ALA A 419 23.81 8.42 19.10
CA ALA A 419 24.89 9.15 19.74
C ALA A 419 26.02 9.52 18.76
N GLN A 420 26.37 8.63 17.83
CA GLN A 420 27.36 8.91 16.79
C GLN A 420 26.89 10.06 15.90
N THR A 421 25.62 10.05 15.47
CA THR A 421 25.04 11.13 14.65
C THR A 421 25.03 12.47 15.40
N VAL A 422 24.61 12.47 16.68
CA VAL A 422 24.59 13.67 17.53
C VAL A 422 26.00 14.26 17.66
N THR A 423 27.00 13.41 17.95
CA THR A 423 28.40 13.85 18.05
C THR A 423 28.94 14.35 16.72
N SER A 424 28.68 13.67 15.61
CA SER A 424 29.09 14.10 14.26
C SER A 424 28.59 15.51 13.94
N ILE A 425 27.32 15.81 14.24
CA ILE A 425 26.73 17.14 14.04
C ILE A 425 27.41 18.17 14.94
N ALA A 426 27.60 17.85 16.23
CA ALA A 426 28.22 18.75 17.19
C ALA A 426 29.69 19.07 16.84
N VAL A 427 30.43 18.12 16.26
CA VAL A 427 31.81 18.32 15.76
C VAL A 427 31.82 19.12 14.46
N MET A 428 30.86 18.86 13.56
CA MET A 428 30.76 19.52 12.26
C MET A 428 30.30 20.98 12.34
N ALA A 429 29.52 21.33 13.37
CA ALA A 429 28.92 22.65 13.53
C ALA A 429 29.97 23.73 13.86
N GLN A 430 29.96 24.82 13.09
CA GLN A 430 30.84 25.98 13.29
C GLN A 430 30.16 27.15 14.03
N HIS A 431 28.84 27.07 14.23
CA HIS A 431 28.03 28.04 14.95
C HIS A 431 27.07 27.31 15.92
N LYS A 432 26.32 28.07 16.73
CA LYS A 432 25.34 27.53 17.71
C LYS A 432 23.89 27.70 17.29
N ASP A 433 23.64 28.22 16.09
CA ASP A 433 22.30 28.48 15.55
C ASP A 433 21.62 27.19 15.06
N TYR A 434 21.44 26.22 15.95
CA TYR A 434 20.68 24.98 15.73
C TYR A 434 20.16 24.44 17.06
N GLU A 435 19.28 23.44 17.01
CA GLU A 435 18.91 22.65 18.18
C GLU A 435 18.93 21.15 17.87
N PHE A 436 18.97 20.33 18.91
CA PHE A 436 18.67 18.91 18.80
C PHE A 436 17.23 18.63 19.18
N GLN A 437 16.69 17.50 18.69
CA GLN A 437 15.38 17.02 19.07
C GLN A 437 15.38 15.53 19.41
N ARG A 438 14.48 15.14 20.32
CA ARG A 438 14.24 13.75 20.69
C ARG A 438 12.77 13.49 20.91
N LEU A 439 12.39 12.23 20.91
CA LEU A 439 11.06 11.80 21.33
C LEU A 439 10.93 11.72 22.86
N HIS A 440 9.75 12.01 23.40
CA HIS A 440 9.42 11.74 24.80
C HIS A 440 9.46 10.23 25.10
N GLY A 441 9.99 9.86 26.26
CA GLY A 441 10.17 8.46 26.67
C GLY A 441 11.33 7.74 25.95
N MET A 442 12.13 8.44 25.14
CA MET A 442 13.28 7.89 24.45
C MET A 442 14.47 8.86 24.41
N GLY A 443 15.67 8.33 24.62
CA GLY A 443 16.92 9.11 24.55
C GLY A 443 17.09 10.14 25.66
N ASP A 444 16.37 9.99 26.77
CA ASP A 444 16.51 10.84 27.96
C ASP A 444 17.97 10.87 28.46
N SER A 445 18.57 9.69 28.68
CA SER A 445 19.96 9.59 29.14
C SER A 445 20.96 10.19 28.14
N LEU A 446 20.77 9.93 26.84
CA LEU A 446 21.61 10.50 25.77
C LEU A 446 21.61 12.03 25.82
N TYR A 447 20.43 12.63 25.85
CA TYR A 447 20.31 14.08 25.72
C TYR A 447 20.55 14.86 27.01
N ASN A 448 20.38 14.24 28.19
CA ASN A 448 20.86 14.81 29.45
C ASN A 448 22.39 15.04 29.40
N HIS A 449 23.12 14.06 28.89
CA HIS A 449 24.58 14.16 28.74
C HIS A 449 24.99 15.02 27.55
N ALA A 450 24.34 14.87 26.39
CA ALA A 450 24.66 15.64 25.19
C ALA A 450 24.40 17.15 25.36
N LYS A 451 23.30 17.53 26.04
CA LYS A 451 23.01 18.93 26.38
C LYS A 451 24.14 19.55 27.20
N ALA A 452 24.63 18.83 28.21
CA ALA A 452 25.75 19.29 29.04
C ALA A 452 27.08 19.32 28.26
N ALA A 453 27.34 18.32 27.42
CA ALA A 453 28.59 18.19 26.67
C ALA A 453 28.75 19.22 25.55
N TYR A 454 27.65 19.59 24.89
CA TYR A 454 27.69 20.45 23.71
C TYR A 454 27.09 21.84 23.93
N ASP A 455 26.46 22.10 25.08
CA ASP A 455 25.78 23.36 25.39
C ASP A 455 24.82 23.77 24.26
N GLN A 456 23.87 22.89 23.96
CA GLN A 456 22.87 23.05 22.89
C GLN A 456 21.46 22.84 23.41
N SER A 457 20.49 23.54 22.81
CA SER A 457 19.07 23.34 23.10
C SER A 457 18.61 21.96 22.66
N VAL A 458 17.71 21.37 23.45
CA VAL A 458 17.07 20.10 23.14
C VAL A 458 15.56 20.25 23.26
N ARG A 459 14.84 20.02 22.16
CA ARG A 459 13.37 19.98 22.11
C ARG A 459 12.86 18.54 22.13
N ILE A 460 11.89 18.29 23.00
CA ILE A 460 11.26 16.98 23.18
C ILE A 460 9.95 16.97 22.40
N TYR A 461 9.88 16.13 21.36
CA TYR A 461 8.64 15.82 20.67
C TYR A 461 7.75 14.97 21.59
N ALA A 462 6.62 15.52 22.02
CA ALA A 462 5.76 14.95 23.05
C ALA A 462 4.38 14.60 22.48
N PRO A 463 4.04 13.32 22.41
CA PRO A 463 2.69 12.89 22.06
C PRO A 463 1.69 13.29 23.14
N VAL A 464 0.54 13.80 22.72
CA VAL A 464 -0.56 14.26 23.57
C VAL A 464 -1.88 13.76 22.99
N GLY A 465 -2.64 12.99 23.77
CA GLY A 465 -3.95 12.52 23.33
C GLY A 465 -4.50 11.41 24.19
N SER A 466 -5.72 10.98 23.88
CA SER A 466 -6.37 9.91 24.63
C SER A 466 -5.62 8.59 24.46
N HIS A 467 -5.76 7.67 25.42
CA HIS A 467 -5.13 6.35 25.31
C HIS A 467 -5.66 5.55 24.09
N LYS A 468 -6.89 5.85 23.61
CA LYS A 468 -7.49 5.20 22.44
C LYS A 468 -6.79 5.61 21.14
N ASP A 469 -6.41 6.88 21.04
CA ASP A 469 -5.75 7.48 19.86
C ASP A 469 -4.23 7.23 19.86
N LEU A 470 -3.64 7.00 21.04
CA LEU A 470 -2.21 6.73 21.21
C LEU A 470 -1.75 5.40 20.61
N LEU A 471 -2.55 4.35 20.79
CA LEU A 471 -2.04 2.99 20.64
C LEU A 471 -1.62 2.58 19.20
N PRO A 472 -2.27 3.03 18.09
CA PRO A 472 -1.82 2.68 16.74
C PRO A 472 -0.50 3.39 16.42
N TYR A 473 -0.42 4.66 16.80
CA TYR A 473 0.81 5.43 16.78
C TYR A 473 1.90 4.77 17.63
N LEU A 474 1.58 4.20 18.80
CA LEU A 474 2.54 3.53 19.67
C LEU A 474 3.10 2.25 19.05
N VAL A 475 2.28 1.43 18.37
CA VAL A 475 2.77 0.25 17.63
C VAL A 475 3.68 0.69 16.48
N ARG A 476 3.27 1.67 15.66
CA ARG A 476 4.14 2.21 14.60
C ARG A 476 5.43 2.76 15.20
N ARG A 477 5.34 3.51 16.30
CA ARG A 477 6.48 4.09 17.00
C ARG A 477 7.42 3.02 17.55
N LEU A 478 6.90 1.91 18.05
CA LEU A 478 7.72 0.80 18.56
C LEU A 478 8.30 -0.06 17.44
N LEU A 479 7.70 -0.10 16.25
CA LEU A 479 8.27 -0.74 15.05
C LEU A 479 9.32 0.14 14.38
N GLU A 480 9.04 1.44 14.19
CA GLU A 480 10.01 2.49 13.78
C GLU A 480 11.24 2.48 14.69
N ASN A 481 11.00 2.28 15.98
CA ASN A 481 12.02 2.14 16.99
C ASN A 481 12.31 0.69 17.35
N GLY A 482 11.88 -0.34 16.61
CA GLY A 482 12.24 -1.74 16.87
C GLY A 482 13.55 -2.10 16.16
N ALA A 483 13.73 -1.54 14.96
CA ALA A 483 15.00 -1.52 14.26
C ALA A 483 15.97 -0.47 14.85
N ASN A 484 15.46 0.69 15.28
CA ASN A 484 16.27 1.74 15.93
C ASN A 484 16.43 1.55 17.46
N SER A 485 15.57 0.78 18.15
CA SER A 485 15.79 0.34 19.53
C SER A 485 17.04 -0.49 19.58
N SER A 486 17.46 -1.15 18.50
CA SER A 486 18.79 -1.74 18.41
C SER A 486 19.87 -0.74 18.81
N PHE A 487 19.81 0.54 18.43
CA PHE A 487 20.81 1.52 18.85
C PHE A 487 20.60 1.97 20.31
N VAL A 488 19.38 2.36 20.71
CA VAL A 488 19.12 2.82 22.09
C VAL A 488 19.36 1.70 23.12
N HIS A 489 19.01 0.46 22.77
CA HIS A 489 19.31 -0.76 23.51
C HIS A 489 20.82 -1.01 23.57
N ARG A 490 21.52 -1.03 22.43
CA ARG A 490 22.98 -1.21 22.41
C ARG A 490 23.72 -0.11 23.19
N LEU A 491 23.17 1.10 23.20
CA LEU A 491 23.73 2.24 23.92
C LEU A 491 23.82 1.97 25.43
N VAL A 492 22.75 1.41 26.02
CA VAL A 492 22.67 1.10 27.46
C VAL A 492 23.14 -0.31 27.83
N ASP A 493 23.17 -1.25 26.87
CA ASP A 493 23.62 -2.63 27.09
C ASP A 493 25.15 -2.68 27.25
N ALA A 494 25.60 -2.95 28.48
CA ALA A 494 27.01 -3.08 28.82
C ALA A 494 27.73 -4.25 28.10
N ARG A 495 26.99 -5.21 27.54
CA ARG A 495 27.55 -6.32 26.73
C ARG A 495 27.94 -5.89 25.32
N CYS A 496 27.37 -4.78 24.82
CA CYS A 496 27.69 -4.27 23.50
C CYS A 496 29.00 -3.45 23.55
N PRO A 497 30.04 -3.81 22.76
CA PRO A 497 31.29 -3.06 22.75
C PRO A 497 31.08 -1.62 22.24
N VAL A 498 31.65 -0.64 22.94
CA VAL A 498 31.50 0.80 22.61
C VAL A 498 32.01 1.09 21.20
N GLU A 499 33.06 0.38 20.78
CA GLU A 499 33.69 0.49 19.47
C GLU A 499 32.73 0.21 18.31
N THR A 500 31.68 -0.58 18.54
CA THR A 500 30.65 -0.87 17.52
C THR A 500 29.66 0.28 17.33
N LEU A 501 29.55 1.18 18.32
CA LEU A 501 28.61 2.30 18.33
C LEU A 501 29.26 3.63 17.93
N THR A 502 30.60 3.66 17.85
CA THR A 502 31.38 4.85 17.47
C THR A 502 31.82 4.82 16.00
N GLN A 503 31.57 3.73 15.27
CA GLN A 503 31.93 3.61 13.85
C GLN A 503 31.22 4.67 13.01
N HIS A 504 31.97 5.33 12.13
CA HIS A 504 31.42 6.36 11.26
C HIS A 504 30.57 5.70 10.15
N PRO A 505 29.35 6.20 9.84
CA PRO A 505 28.46 5.58 8.86
C PRO A 505 29.04 5.50 7.46
N VAL A 506 29.91 6.44 7.08
CA VAL A 506 30.65 6.38 5.81
C VAL A 506 31.56 5.16 5.73
N ASP A 507 32.27 4.81 6.80
CA ASP A 507 33.13 3.62 6.80
C ASP A 507 32.30 2.34 6.78
N MET A 508 31.21 2.32 7.58
CA MET A 508 30.28 1.18 7.61
C MET A 508 29.67 0.94 6.23
N LEU A 509 29.24 1.99 5.53
CA LEU A 509 28.69 1.88 4.18
C LEU A 509 29.75 1.40 3.17
N LYS A 510 30.97 1.94 3.22
CA LYS A 510 32.07 1.55 2.33
C LYS A 510 32.64 0.16 2.60
N ALA A 511 32.32 -0.45 3.75
CA ALA A 511 32.72 -1.81 4.07
C ALA A 511 31.91 -2.87 3.31
N PHE A 512 30.77 -2.50 2.71
CA PHE A 512 30.02 -3.39 1.83
C PHE A 512 30.58 -3.36 0.40
N ASP A 513 30.44 -4.47 -0.32
CA ASP A 513 30.86 -4.57 -1.72
C ASP A 513 30.09 -3.61 -2.66
N THR A 514 28.87 -3.24 -2.27
CA THR A 514 27.98 -2.33 -3.01
C THR A 514 27.33 -1.35 -2.05
N LEU A 515 27.10 -0.11 -2.51
CA LEU A 515 26.51 0.94 -1.68
C LEU A 515 25.00 0.71 -1.44
N ASN A 516 24.26 0.24 -2.44
CA ASN A 516 22.87 -0.17 -2.28
C ASN A 516 22.73 -1.57 -1.64
N ASN A 517 21.54 -1.91 -1.12
CA ASN A 517 21.27 -3.23 -0.56
C ASN A 517 20.83 -4.24 -1.63
N THR A 518 21.67 -5.22 -1.93
CA THR A 518 21.36 -6.28 -2.91
C THR A 518 20.43 -7.38 -2.39
N GLN A 519 20.13 -7.42 -1.09
CA GLN A 519 19.18 -8.37 -0.51
C GLN A 519 17.72 -7.93 -0.67
N ILE A 520 17.49 -6.65 -0.96
CA ILE A 520 16.18 -6.12 -1.30
C ILE A 520 16.15 -6.00 -2.83
N PRO A 521 15.50 -6.94 -3.55
CA PRO A 521 15.46 -6.87 -5.01
C PRO A 521 14.76 -5.58 -5.44
N LEU A 522 15.20 -4.96 -6.54
CA LEU A 522 14.45 -3.84 -7.13
C LEU A 522 13.07 -4.33 -7.60
N PRO A 523 12.04 -3.46 -7.67
CA PRO A 523 10.71 -3.89 -8.08
C PRO A 523 10.64 -4.64 -9.43
N PRO A 524 11.43 -4.28 -10.48
CA PRO A 524 11.45 -5.02 -11.74
C PRO A 524 11.99 -6.46 -11.59
N ALA A 525 12.76 -6.72 -10.53
CA ALA A 525 13.43 -7.98 -10.22
C ALA A 525 12.85 -8.67 -8.97
N VAL A 526 11.67 -8.24 -8.47
CA VAL A 526 11.06 -8.78 -7.25
C VAL A 526 10.73 -10.27 -7.38
N PHE A 527 10.50 -10.74 -8.61
CA PHE A 527 10.31 -12.16 -8.91
C PHE A 527 11.61 -12.78 -9.45
N PRO A 528 12.10 -13.88 -8.88
CA PRO A 528 13.38 -14.47 -9.29
C PRO A 528 13.33 -15.13 -10.68
N GLU A 529 12.16 -15.61 -11.08
CA GLU A 529 11.97 -16.42 -12.31
C GLU A 529 11.65 -15.55 -13.54
N ARG A 530 11.18 -14.31 -13.35
CA ARG A 530 10.66 -13.44 -14.42
C ARG A 530 10.85 -11.95 -14.09
N LYS A 531 10.93 -11.11 -15.12
CA LYS A 531 10.81 -9.65 -14.93
C LYS A 531 9.38 -9.30 -14.47
N ASN A 532 9.25 -8.39 -13.53
CA ASN A 532 7.97 -7.80 -13.11
C ASN A 532 7.51 -6.75 -14.13
N ALA A 533 6.20 -6.58 -14.31
CA ALA A 533 5.65 -5.51 -15.13
C ALA A 533 5.94 -4.12 -14.52
N LEU A 534 6.43 -3.20 -15.36
CA LEU A 534 6.72 -1.82 -14.97
C LEU A 534 5.43 -1.01 -14.77
N GLY A 535 5.39 -0.18 -13.74
CA GLY A 535 4.34 0.82 -13.51
C GLY A 535 4.89 2.24 -13.61
N VAL A 536 3.97 3.21 -13.60
CA VAL A 536 4.30 4.64 -13.62
C VAL A 536 3.76 5.27 -12.33
N ASN A 537 4.59 6.02 -11.61
CA ASN A 537 4.14 6.75 -10.43
C ASN A 537 3.50 8.08 -10.84
N ILE A 538 2.18 8.08 -11.04
CA ILE A 538 1.45 9.27 -11.46
C ILE A 538 1.24 10.31 -10.34
N ASP A 539 1.72 10.04 -9.13
CA ASP A 539 1.78 11.02 -8.03
C ASP A 539 3.07 11.86 -8.07
N ILE A 540 4.04 11.53 -8.93
CA ILE A 540 5.36 12.19 -8.99
C ILE A 540 5.53 12.96 -10.28
N GLU A 541 5.84 14.25 -10.18
CA GLU A 541 5.81 15.18 -11.31
C GLU A 541 6.72 14.76 -12.48
N SER A 542 7.92 14.23 -12.19
CA SER A 542 8.88 13.80 -13.22
C SER A 542 8.45 12.55 -13.99
N GLU A 543 7.55 11.74 -13.42
CA GLU A 543 7.03 10.52 -14.02
C GLU A 543 5.65 10.77 -14.67
N ALA A 544 4.76 11.45 -13.93
CA ALA A 544 3.39 11.72 -14.32
C ALA A 544 3.30 12.61 -15.57
N LYS A 545 3.98 13.77 -15.58
CA LYS A 545 3.82 14.74 -16.68
C LYS A 545 4.24 14.19 -18.04
N PRO A 546 5.41 13.54 -18.19
CA PRO A 546 5.79 12.94 -19.46
C PRO A 546 4.79 11.86 -19.89
N PHE A 547 4.35 11.01 -18.96
CA PHE A 547 3.43 9.92 -19.24
C PHE A 547 2.03 10.41 -19.65
N GLU A 548 1.45 11.36 -18.92
CA GLU A 548 0.18 11.99 -19.26
C GLU A 548 0.24 12.63 -20.64
N ALA A 549 1.34 13.35 -20.96
CA ALA A 549 1.54 13.94 -22.28
C ALA A 549 1.69 12.89 -23.40
N GLU A 550 2.12 11.67 -23.10
CA GLU A 550 2.11 10.56 -24.05
C GLU A 550 0.71 9.98 -24.25
N VAL A 551 -0.07 9.81 -23.17
CA VAL A 551 -1.47 9.34 -23.21
C VAL A 551 -2.34 10.34 -23.98
N GLU A 552 -2.19 11.63 -23.72
CA GLU A 552 -2.95 12.72 -24.36
C GLU A 552 -2.89 12.68 -25.90
N ARG A 553 -1.76 12.23 -26.47
CA ARG A 553 -1.59 12.11 -27.94
C ARG A 553 -2.55 11.12 -28.58
N PHE A 554 -3.11 10.21 -27.79
CA PHE A 554 -4.04 9.19 -28.25
C PHE A 554 -5.48 9.48 -27.90
N LEU A 555 -5.79 10.49 -27.07
CA LEU A 555 -7.16 10.74 -26.63
C LEU A 555 -8.11 11.18 -27.77
N ASP A 556 -7.57 11.79 -28.82
CA ASP A 556 -8.30 12.16 -30.04
C ASP A 556 -8.15 11.14 -31.18
N LYS A 557 -7.42 10.04 -30.96
CA LYS A 557 -7.24 9.00 -31.97
C LYS A 557 -8.54 8.22 -32.13
N GLN A 558 -8.87 7.85 -33.38
CA GLN A 558 -9.93 6.91 -33.67
C GLN A 558 -9.35 5.58 -34.15
N TRP A 559 -9.76 4.48 -33.54
CA TRP A 559 -9.33 3.14 -33.93
C TRP A 559 -10.35 2.49 -34.87
N GLN A 560 -9.85 1.60 -35.71
CA GLN A 560 -10.66 0.77 -36.58
C GLN A 560 -10.26 -0.67 -36.36
N ALA A 561 -11.24 -1.56 -36.26
CA ALA A 561 -10.97 -2.99 -36.16
C ALA A 561 -12.06 -3.81 -36.84
N ALA A 562 -11.71 -5.04 -37.18
CA ALA A 562 -12.58 -6.01 -37.81
C ALA A 562 -12.04 -7.42 -37.53
N PRO A 563 -12.60 -8.49 -38.11
CA PRO A 563 -11.99 -9.81 -38.02
C PRO A 563 -10.54 -9.79 -38.54
N ILE A 564 -9.65 -10.46 -37.81
CA ILE A 564 -8.27 -10.72 -38.24
C ILE A 564 -8.14 -12.22 -38.39
N ILE A 565 -8.07 -12.71 -39.64
CA ILE A 565 -8.09 -14.14 -39.95
C ILE A 565 -6.89 -14.49 -40.83
N ASN A 566 -6.10 -15.48 -40.42
CA ASN A 566 -4.88 -15.92 -41.10
C ASN A 566 -3.88 -14.79 -41.34
N GLY A 567 -3.82 -13.81 -40.43
CA GLY A 567 -3.00 -12.61 -40.57
C GLY A 567 -3.55 -11.57 -41.56
N HIS A 568 -4.71 -11.81 -42.15
CA HIS A 568 -5.43 -10.84 -42.98
C HIS A 568 -6.38 -10.02 -42.10
N ASP A 569 -6.22 -8.71 -42.12
CA ASP A 569 -7.10 -7.75 -41.46
C ASP A 569 -8.23 -7.31 -42.43
N TYR A 570 -9.47 -7.55 -42.02
CA TYR A 570 -10.67 -7.22 -42.81
C TYR A 570 -11.18 -5.78 -42.58
N ALA A 571 -10.49 -4.95 -41.78
CA ALA A 571 -10.98 -3.61 -41.43
C ALA A 571 -11.15 -2.73 -42.66
N GLU A 572 -10.17 -2.72 -43.57
CA GLU A 572 -10.24 -1.89 -44.77
C GLU A 572 -11.41 -2.27 -45.67
N SER A 573 -11.65 -3.57 -45.90
CA SER A 573 -12.73 -4.04 -46.79
C SER A 573 -14.11 -3.86 -46.14
N MET A 574 -14.30 -4.34 -44.91
CA MET A 574 -15.61 -4.34 -44.27
C MET A 574 -16.07 -2.93 -43.88
N ILE A 575 -15.16 -2.07 -43.41
CA ILE A 575 -15.54 -0.71 -42.99
C ILE A 575 -15.87 0.15 -44.21
N LYS A 576 -15.09 0.06 -45.31
CA LYS A 576 -15.38 0.79 -46.55
C LYS A 576 -16.71 0.36 -47.18
N GLU A 577 -17.03 -0.93 -47.10
CA GLU A 577 -18.28 -1.48 -47.63
C GLU A 577 -19.45 -1.35 -46.64
N ASN A 578 -19.22 -0.83 -45.43
CA ASN A 578 -20.18 -0.69 -44.35
C ASN A 578 -20.89 -2.01 -43.97
N VAL A 579 -20.13 -3.11 -43.96
CA VAL A 579 -20.61 -4.45 -43.63
C VAL A 579 -20.54 -4.67 -42.11
N ASN A 580 -21.69 -4.71 -41.45
CA ASN A 580 -21.83 -4.98 -40.01
C ASN A 580 -20.94 -4.07 -39.12
N VAL A 581 -20.84 -2.79 -39.48
CA VAL A 581 -20.01 -1.79 -38.78
C VAL A 581 -20.82 -1.13 -37.67
N GLU A 582 -20.20 -1.02 -36.50
CA GLU A 582 -20.74 -0.34 -35.32
C GLU A 582 -19.74 0.74 -34.87
N THR A 583 -20.25 1.87 -34.39
CA THR A 583 -19.43 2.92 -33.78
C THR A 583 -19.23 2.64 -32.30
N VAL A 584 -17.97 2.57 -31.86
CA VAL A 584 -17.60 2.44 -30.45
C VAL A 584 -17.55 3.84 -29.83
N LYS A 585 -18.24 4.01 -28.70
CA LYS A 585 -18.42 5.31 -28.02
C LYS A 585 -17.98 5.24 -26.58
N ALA A 586 -17.39 6.32 -26.08
CA ALA A 586 -16.86 6.31 -24.73
C ALA A 586 -17.97 6.20 -23.68
N PRO A 587 -17.83 5.35 -22.65
CA PRO A 587 -18.88 5.17 -21.65
C PRO A 587 -19.09 6.38 -20.74
N TYR A 588 -18.07 7.22 -20.57
CA TYR A 588 -18.17 8.44 -19.76
C TYR A 588 -18.79 9.61 -20.53
N ASP A 589 -18.80 9.57 -21.87
CA ASP A 589 -19.49 10.53 -22.72
C ASP A 589 -19.79 9.92 -24.09
N ARG A 590 -21.06 9.55 -24.31
CA ARG A 590 -21.53 8.87 -25.52
C ARG A 590 -21.52 9.73 -26.79
N ARG A 591 -21.09 10.99 -26.69
CA ARG A 591 -20.84 11.86 -27.85
C ARG A 591 -19.44 11.66 -28.42
N ILE A 592 -18.52 11.08 -27.65
CA ILE A 592 -17.15 10.80 -28.07
C ILE A 592 -17.12 9.47 -28.84
N GLU A 593 -16.74 9.54 -30.11
CA GLU A 593 -16.52 8.36 -30.95
C GLU A 593 -15.06 7.91 -30.84
N VAL A 594 -14.86 6.75 -30.21
CA VAL A 594 -13.56 6.13 -30.00
C VAL A 594 -13.07 5.46 -31.28
N GLY A 595 -13.99 4.97 -32.10
CA GLY A 595 -13.62 4.23 -33.30
C GLY A 595 -14.77 3.48 -33.92
N GLN A 596 -14.44 2.60 -34.87
CA GLN A 596 -15.38 1.75 -35.57
C GLN A 596 -14.95 0.29 -35.49
N ILE A 597 -15.91 -0.60 -35.33
CA ILE A 597 -15.70 -2.05 -35.32
C ILE A 597 -16.62 -2.71 -36.34
N ALA A 598 -16.07 -3.52 -37.25
CA ALA A 598 -16.86 -4.40 -38.10
C ALA A 598 -16.98 -5.78 -37.43
N PHE A 599 -18.20 -6.24 -37.19
CA PHE A 599 -18.46 -7.52 -36.53
C PHE A 599 -18.42 -8.71 -37.50
N ALA A 600 -17.81 -9.81 -37.04
CA ALA A 600 -17.67 -11.06 -37.76
C ALA A 600 -19.02 -11.66 -38.16
N THR A 601 -19.02 -12.36 -39.30
CA THR A 601 -20.16 -13.13 -39.81
C THR A 601 -19.95 -14.61 -39.50
N LEU A 602 -20.95 -15.45 -39.78
CA LEU A 602 -20.81 -16.90 -39.63
C LEU A 602 -19.79 -17.51 -40.61
N ASP A 603 -19.60 -16.88 -41.77
CA ASP A 603 -18.57 -17.30 -42.73
C ASP A 603 -17.17 -17.06 -42.16
N HIS A 604 -16.95 -15.88 -41.53
CA HIS A 604 -15.71 -15.59 -40.81
C HIS A 604 -15.45 -16.57 -39.66
N VAL A 605 -16.48 -17.04 -38.95
CA VAL A 605 -16.33 -18.08 -37.91
C VAL A 605 -15.77 -19.37 -38.53
N SER A 606 -16.29 -19.78 -39.68
CA SER A 606 -15.86 -20.99 -40.36
C SER A 606 -14.41 -20.86 -40.86
N GLU A 607 -14.10 -19.75 -41.53
CA GLU A 607 -12.76 -19.43 -42.02
C GLU A 607 -11.71 -19.39 -40.90
N ALA A 608 -12.03 -18.75 -39.77
CA ALA A 608 -11.13 -18.66 -38.63
C ALA A 608 -10.80 -20.03 -38.02
N ILE A 609 -11.81 -20.90 -37.87
CA ILE A 609 -11.61 -22.24 -37.33
C ILE A 609 -10.78 -23.10 -38.30
N GLU A 610 -11.08 -23.05 -39.60
CA GLU A 610 -10.31 -23.76 -40.63
C GLU A 610 -8.85 -23.31 -40.67
N GLY A 611 -8.62 -21.99 -40.59
CA GLY A 611 -7.28 -21.41 -40.51
C GLY A 611 -6.52 -21.85 -39.26
N ALA A 612 -7.18 -21.79 -38.09
CA ALA A 612 -6.60 -22.22 -36.83
C ALA A 612 -6.27 -23.71 -36.81
N GLN A 613 -7.13 -24.55 -37.40
CA GLN A 613 -6.90 -25.98 -37.52
C GLN A 613 -5.73 -26.28 -38.47
N SER A 614 -5.62 -25.55 -39.57
CA SER A 614 -4.54 -25.71 -40.56
C SER A 614 -3.16 -25.33 -39.97
N ALA A 615 -3.11 -24.32 -39.11
CA ALA A 615 -1.89 -23.88 -38.44
C ALA A 615 -1.52 -24.71 -37.19
N PHE A 616 -2.42 -25.57 -36.68
CA PHE A 616 -2.19 -26.26 -35.41
C PHE A 616 -0.96 -27.18 -35.44
N ALA A 617 -0.82 -28.00 -36.49
CA ALA A 617 0.29 -28.96 -36.56
C ALA A 617 1.68 -28.29 -36.56
N SER A 618 1.83 -27.18 -37.28
CA SER A 618 3.09 -26.42 -37.34
C SER A 618 3.36 -25.69 -36.03
N TRP A 619 2.34 -25.07 -35.42
CA TRP A 619 2.49 -24.36 -34.15
C TRP A 619 2.79 -25.29 -32.97
N GLN A 620 2.12 -26.44 -32.93
CA GLN A 620 2.37 -27.48 -31.93
C GLN A 620 3.80 -28.02 -32.01
N ALA A 621 4.36 -28.08 -33.23
CA ALA A 621 5.74 -28.51 -33.46
C ALA A 621 6.79 -27.45 -33.09
N THR A 622 6.42 -26.16 -33.00
CA THR A 622 7.30 -25.10 -32.50
C THR A 622 7.70 -25.40 -31.05
N PRO A 623 9.00 -25.38 -30.69
CA PRO A 623 9.44 -25.65 -29.32
C PRO A 623 8.78 -24.73 -28.28
N ALA A 624 8.47 -25.27 -27.09
CA ALA A 624 7.78 -24.51 -26.05
C ALA A 624 8.54 -23.24 -25.60
N VAL A 625 9.87 -23.29 -25.61
CA VAL A 625 10.74 -22.13 -25.33
C VAL A 625 10.55 -21.03 -26.36
N GLU A 626 10.58 -21.35 -27.66
CA GLU A 626 10.35 -20.38 -28.74
C GLU A 626 8.95 -19.77 -28.69
N ARG A 627 7.93 -20.55 -28.27
CA ARG A 627 6.59 -20.00 -28.01
C ARG A 627 6.61 -19.03 -26.83
N GLY A 628 7.34 -19.35 -25.75
CA GLY A 628 7.55 -18.48 -24.60
C GLY A 628 8.28 -17.18 -24.94
N GLU A 629 9.29 -17.23 -25.81
CA GLU A 629 10.02 -16.04 -26.30
C GLU A 629 9.09 -15.04 -27.01
N LYS A 630 8.08 -15.52 -27.74
CA LYS A 630 7.08 -14.64 -28.36
C LYS A 630 6.17 -13.96 -27.34
N LEU A 631 5.87 -14.63 -26.21
CA LEU A 631 5.14 -14.02 -25.11
C LEU A 631 5.99 -12.94 -24.42
N GLU A 632 7.28 -13.19 -24.20
CA GLU A 632 8.21 -12.18 -23.66
C GLU A 632 8.31 -10.96 -24.59
N ALA A 633 8.43 -11.18 -25.91
CA ALA A 633 8.43 -10.10 -26.90
C ALA A 633 7.11 -9.31 -26.91
N LEU A 634 5.97 -9.98 -26.75
CA LEU A 634 4.68 -9.31 -26.59
C LEU A 634 4.64 -8.47 -25.31
N ALA A 635 5.16 -8.99 -24.20
CA ALA A 635 5.24 -8.27 -22.93
C ALA A 635 6.03 -6.95 -23.07
N ASP A 636 7.16 -6.98 -23.78
CA ASP A 636 7.97 -5.79 -24.03
C ASP A 636 7.26 -4.79 -24.96
N LEU A 637 6.50 -5.26 -25.95
CA LEU A 637 5.66 -4.40 -26.81
C LEU A 637 4.50 -3.76 -26.03
N LEU A 638 3.88 -4.48 -25.10
CA LEU A 638 2.84 -3.90 -24.23
C LEU A 638 3.40 -2.79 -23.34
N GLU A 639 4.59 -2.98 -22.75
CA GLU A 639 5.28 -1.91 -22.00
C GLU A 639 5.64 -0.72 -22.91
N THR A 640 6.13 -0.98 -24.13
CA THR A 640 6.47 0.07 -25.11
C THR A 640 5.26 0.89 -25.56
N HIS A 641 4.08 0.27 -25.62
CA HIS A 641 2.82 0.90 -26.02
C HIS A 641 1.91 1.26 -24.84
N LEU A 642 2.45 1.33 -23.62
CA LEU A 642 1.67 1.55 -22.39
C LEU A 642 0.72 2.76 -22.49
N ALA A 643 1.23 3.92 -22.95
CA ALA A 643 0.42 5.14 -23.05
C ALA A 643 -0.76 5.01 -24.04
N GLU A 644 -0.55 4.36 -25.19
CA GLU A 644 -1.62 4.09 -26.16
C GLU A 644 -2.68 3.16 -25.58
N LEU A 645 -2.25 2.07 -24.93
CA LEU A 645 -3.16 1.08 -24.34
C LEU A 645 -3.97 1.68 -23.18
N VAL A 646 -3.35 2.52 -22.36
CA VAL A 646 -4.02 3.27 -21.30
C VAL A 646 -5.08 4.19 -21.88
N ALA A 647 -4.78 4.95 -22.95
CA ALA A 647 -5.76 5.79 -23.62
C ALA A 647 -6.98 4.98 -24.14
N ILE A 648 -6.75 3.79 -24.73
CA ILE A 648 -7.85 2.92 -25.16
C ILE A 648 -8.66 2.44 -23.94
N CYS A 649 -8.02 2.05 -22.82
CA CYS A 649 -8.74 1.66 -21.60
C CYS A 649 -9.65 2.78 -21.05
N HIS A 650 -9.18 4.04 -21.07
CA HIS A 650 -9.99 5.20 -20.70
C HIS A 650 -11.20 5.37 -21.63
N LEU A 651 -10.94 5.38 -22.94
CA LEU A 651 -11.91 5.71 -23.96
C LEU A 651 -12.93 4.59 -24.19
N GLU A 652 -12.47 3.35 -24.34
CA GLU A 652 -13.31 2.21 -24.69
C GLU A 652 -14.00 1.60 -23.46
N ALA A 653 -13.26 1.42 -22.36
CA ALA A 653 -13.74 0.71 -21.18
C ALA A 653 -14.10 1.61 -19.99
N GLY A 654 -13.77 2.91 -20.04
CA GLY A 654 -14.09 3.86 -18.96
C GLY A 654 -13.24 3.70 -17.70
N LYS A 655 -12.06 3.09 -17.80
CA LYS A 655 -11.19 2.81 -16.65
C LYS A 655 -10.38 4.03 -16.21
N THR A 656 -10.25 4.24 -14.91
CA THR A 656 -9.40 5.32 -14.37
C THR A 656 -7.93 5.11 -14.75
N ILE A 657 -7.10 6.15 -14.68
CA ILE A 657 -5.67 6.05 -15.04
C ILE A 657 -4.93 4.94 -14.29
N HIS A 658 -5.14 4.81 -12.98
CA HIS A 658 -4.56 3.74 -12.17
C HIS A 658 -5.08 2.35 -12.59
N ASP A 659 -6.39 2.21 -12.82
CA ASP A 659 -6.98 0.94 -13.27
C ASP A 659 -6.49 0.52 -14.66
N SER A 660 -6.21 1.50 -15.54
CA SER A 660 -5.68 1.29 -16.88
C SER A 660 -4.21 0.85 -16.86
N ILE A 661 -3.38 1.47 -16.02
CA ILE A 661 -1.97 1.06 -15.81
C ILE A 661 -1.93 -0.37 -15.25
N ASP A 662 -2.72 -0.65 -14.21
CA ASP A 662 -2.77 -1.97 -13.58
C ASP A 662 -3.24 -3.06 -14.56
N GLU A 663 -4.15 -2.75 -15.48
CA GLU A 663 -4.58 -3.68 -16.52
C GLU A 663 -3.44 -4.03 -17.50
N VAL A 664 -2.71 -3.03 -18.00
CA VAL A 664 -1.59 -3.30 -18.91
C VAL A 664 -0.51 -4.09 -18.18
N ARG A 665 -0.22 -3.75 -16.91
CA ARG A 665 0.71 -4.50 -16.07
C ARG A 665 0.29 -5.96 -15.89
N GLU A 666 -0.98 -6.21 -15.60
CA GLU A 666 -1.51 -7.57 -15.44
C GLU A 666 -1.38 -8.38 -16.76
N ALA A 667 -1.60 -7.74 -17.92
CA ALA A 667 -1.40 -8.36 -19.23
C ALA A 667 0.07 -8.73 -19.50
N VAL A 668 1.00 -7.82 -19.21
CA VAL A 668 2.46 -8.06 -19.28
C VAL A 668 2.85 -9.22 -18.37
N ASP A 669 2.33 -9.21 -17.14
CA ASP A 669 2.60 -10.23 -16.14
C ASP A 669 2.08 -11.62 -16.56
N PHE A 670 0.90 -11.72 -17.20
CA PHE A 670 0.42 -12.98 -17.78
C PHE A 670 1.36 -13.52 -18.85
N CYS A 671 1.82 -12.67 -19.77
CA CYS A 671 2.77 -13.06 -20.80
C CYS A 671 4.07 -13.61 -20.19
N ARG A 672 4.70 -12.83 -19.31
CA ARG A 672 5.98 -13.21 -18.68
C ARG A 672 5.84 -14.44 -17.79
N TYR A 673 4.75 -14.53 -17.03
CA TYR A 673 4.50 -15.67 -16.17
C TYR A 673 4.30 -16.96 -16.97
N TYR A 674 3.43 -16.97 -17.97
CA TYR A 674 3.17 -18.18 -18.75
C TYR A 674 4.36 -18.57 -19.65
N ALA A 675 5.16 -17.62 -20.12
CA ALA A 675 6.42 -17.88 -20.81
C ALA A 675 7.39 -18.71 -19.96
N LYS A 676 7.40 -18.53 -18.64
CA LYS A 676 8.21 -19.35 -17.71
C LYS A 676 7.54 -20.66 -17.32
N GLN A 677 6.21 -20.67 -17.19
CA GLN A 677 5.47 -21.87 -16.76
C GLN A 677 5.51 -23.03 -17.78
N VAL A 678 5.92 -22.78 -19.03
CA VAL A 678 6.15 -23.87 -20.01
C VAL A 678 7.14 -24.92 -19.52
N ASN A 679 8.09 -24.53 -18.67
CA ASN A 679 9.09 -25.45 -18.10
C ASN A 679 8.43 -26.55 -17.26
N ALA A 680 7.28 -26.26 -16.63
CA ALA A 680 6.51 -27.24 -15.86
C ALA A 680 5.79 -28.28 -16.75
N LEU A 681 5.71 -28.05 -18.07
CA LEU A 681 5.12 -28.99 -19.04
C LEU A 681 6.13 -29.98 -19.63
N GLY A 682 7.36 -30.00 -19.12
CA GLY A 682 8.45 -30.84 -19.60
C GLY A 682 8.16 -32.35 -19.59
N GLU A 683 8.96 -33.10 -20.35
CA GLU A 683 8.84 -34.54 -20.49
C GLU A 683 9.24 -35.27 -19.19
N LEU A 684 8.45 -36.25 -18.78
CA LEU A 684 8.72 -37.10 -17.62
C LEU A 684 9.07 -38.51 -18.09
N SER A 685 10.13 -39.10 -17.52
CA SER A 685 10.50 -40.50 -17.78
C SER A 685 10.04 -41.38 -16.64
N ILE A 686 9.31 -42.45 -16.96
CA ILE A 686 8.78 -43.41 -16.00
C ILE A 686 9.27 -44.81 -16.37
N THR A 687 10.04 -45.44 -15.48
CA THR A 687 10.45 -46.83 -15.64
C THR A 687 9.39 -47.76 -15.03
N GLY A 688 8.82 -48.63 -15.86
CA GLY A 688 7.80 -49.59 -15.44
C GLY A 688 8.37 -50.81 -14.69
N PHE A 689 7.47 -51.64 -14.15
CA PHE A 689 7.84 -52.92 -13.51
C PHE A 689 8.45 -53.94 -14.48
N ASP A 690 8.28 -53.74 -15.78
CA ASP A 690 8.91 -54.49 -16.87
C ASP A 690 10.33 -54.02 -17.19
N GLY A 691 10.80 -52.95 -16.54
CA GLY A 691 12.10 -52.33 -16.80
C GLY A 691 12.12 -51.41 -18.03
N GLU A 692 10.98 -51.21 -18.71
CA GLU A 692 10.88 -50.30 -19.86
C GLU A 692 10.69 -48.85 -19.38
N THR A 693 11.50 -47.94 -19.90
CA THR A 693 11.33 -46.49 -19.68
C THR A 693 10.39 -45.94 -20.72
N ARG A 694 9.26 -45.41 -20.25
CA ARG A 694 8.25 -44.71 -21.06
C ARG A 694 8.38 -43.22 -20.87
N ARG A 695 8.12 -42.47 -21.92
CA ARG A 695 8.18 -41.00 -21.91
C ARG A 695 6.76 -40.46 -21.89
N VAL A 696 6.54 -39.53 -20.97
CA VAL A 696 5.27 -38.84 -20.80
C VAL A 696 5.49 -37.39 -21.19
N ALA A 697 5.00 -37.02 -22.37
CA ALA A 697 5.06 -35.67 -22.88
C ALA A 697 3.68 -35.01 -22.80
N ARG A 698 3.66 -33.68 -22.93
CA ARG A 698 2.43 -32.89 -23.05
C ARG A 698 2.42 -32.14 -24.38
N GLN A 699 1.28 -32.21 -25.06
CA GLN A 699 1.03 -31.48 -26.29
C GLN A 699 -0.25 -30.66 -26.17
N GLY A 700 -0.36 -29.60 -26.97
CA GLY A 700 -1.61 -28.89 -27.19
C GLY A 700 -2.71 -29.82 -27.66
N ARG A 701 -3.95 -29.41 -27.44
CA ARG A 701 -5.15 -30.20 -27.76
C ARG A 701 -5.68 -29.92 -29.17
N GLY A 702 -5.50 -28.70 -29.69
CA GLY A 702 -6.03 -28.29 -30.99
C GLY A 702 -6.40 -26.80 -31.02
N VAL A 703 -7.57 -26.50 -31.60
CA VAL A 703 -8.12 -25.13 -31.65
C VAL A 703 -8.85 -24.82 -30.34
N PHE A 704 -8.43 -23.79 -29.62
CA PHE A 704 -9.14 -23.26 -28.45
C PHE A 704 -9.95 -22.02 -28.82
N VAL A 705 -11.18 -21.94 -28.31
CA VAL A 705 -11.97 -20.71 -28.36
C VAL A 705 -11.77 -19.94 -27.05
N CYS A 706 -11.27 -18.71 -27.13
CA CYS A 706 -11.07 -17.83 -25.98
C CYS A 706 -12.13 -16.72 -26.01
N ILE A 707 -12.99 -16.64 -24.99
CA ILE A 707 -14.06 -15.66 -24.88
C ILE A 707 -13.82 -14.82 -23.62
N SER A 708 -13.55 -13.53 -23.82
CA SER A 708 -13.15 -12.60 -22.74
C SER A 708 -14.23 -11.56 -22.42
N PRO A 709 -14.23 -10.99 -21.20
CA PRO A 709 -15.20 -10.00 -20.76
C PRO A 709 -14.73 -8.56 -21.08
N TRP A 710 -15.63 -7.60 -20.93
CA TRP A 710 -15.35 -6.17 -21.17
C TRP A 710 -14.64 -5.46 -20.01
N ASN A 711 -14.63 -6.04 -18.81
CA ASN A 711 -14.16 -5.33 -17.61
C ASN A 711 -12.64 -5.45 -17.36
N PHE A 712 -11.99 -6.42 -18.00
CA PHE A 712 -10.54 -6.52 -18.16
C PHE A 712 -10.24 -6.87 -19.62
N PRO A 713 -10.52 -5.92 -20.52
CA PRO A 713 -10.56 -6.17 -21.96
C PRO A 713 -9.20 -6.51 -22.57
N LEU A 714 -8.10 -6.18 -21.90
CA LEU A 714 -6.74 -6.54 -22.30
C LEU A 714 -6.18 -7.68 -21.45
N ALA A 715 -6.20 -7.55 -20.12
CA ALA A 715 -5.49 -8.48 -19.23
C ALA A 715 -6.08 -9.90 -19.28
N ILE A 716 -7.40 -10.05 -19.10
CA ILE A 716 -8.05 -11.37 -19.15
C ILE A 716 -8.06 -11.92 -20.58
N PHE A 717 -8.22 -11.06 -21.58
CA PHE A 717 -8.12 -11.44 -23.00
C PHE A 717 -6.76 -12.10 -23.29
N LEU A 718 -5.67 -11.39 -23.01
CA LEU A 718 -4.33 -11.94 -23.22
C LEU A 718 -4.01 -13.09 -22.27
N GLY A 719 -4.47 -13.06 -21.02
CA GLY A 719 -4.29 -14.16 -20.08
C GLY A 719 -4.88 -15.49 -20.57
N GLN A 720 -6.04 -15.47 -21.23
CA GLN A 720 -6.62 -16.67 -21.86
C GLN A 720 -5.88 -17.07 -23.14
N VAL A 721 -5.68 -16.11 -24.05
CA VAL A 721 -5.11 -16.33 -25.38
C VAL A 721 -3.67 -16.84 -25.29
N THR A 722 -2.83 -16.17 -24.50
CA THR A 722 -1.40 -16.52 -24.37
C THR A 722 -1.19 -17.85 -23.67
N ALA A 723 -2.02 -18.20 -22.68
CA ALA A 723 -1.99 -19.51 -22.02
C ALA A 723 -2.27 -20.66 -23.00
N ALA A 724 -3.29 -20.51 -23.86
CA ALA A 724 -3.62 -21.51 -24.87
C ALA A 724 -2.50 -21.65 -25.91
N LEU A 725 -2.00 -20.53 -26.43
CA LEU A 725 -0.93 -20.48 -27.43
C LEU A 725 0.36 -21.11 -26.92
N VAL A 726 0.82 -20.71 -25.72
CA VAL A 726 2.09 -21.21 -25.19
C VAL A 726 2.03 -22.71 -24.85
N ALA A 727 0.84 -23.22 -24.53
CA ALA A 727 0.57 -24.65 -24.37
C ALA A 727 0.55 -25.44 -25.70
N GLY A 728 0.70 -24.77 -26.85
CA GLY A 728 0.80 -25.36 -28.19
C GLY A 728 -0.51 -25.39 -28.98
N ASN A 729 -1.58 -24.75 -28.49
CA ASN A 729 -2.86 -24.66 -29.19
C ASN A 729 -2.87 -23.48 -30.16
N THR A 730 -3.72 -23.54 -31.18
CA THR A 730 -4.14 -22.35 -31.94
C THR A 730 -5.41 -21.78 -31.34
N VAL A 731 -5.67 -20.49 -31.55
CA VAL A 731 -6.72 -19.75 -30.83
C VAL A 731 -7.65 -19.02 -31.78
N VAL A 732 -8.96 -19.14 -31.52
CA VAL A 732 -9.98 -18.22 -32.03
C VAL A 732 -10.46 -17.36 -30.86
N ALA A 733 -10.11 -16.07 -30.88
CA ALA A 733 -10.38 -15.15 -29.80
C ALA A 733 -11.62 -14.29 -30.10
N LYS A 734 -12.60 -14.31 -29.19
CA LYS A 734 -13.83 -13.53 -29.25
C LYS A 734 -13.88 -12.58 -28.05
N PRO A 735 -13.52 -11.29 -28.21
CA PRO A 735 -13.65 -10.31 -27.14
C PRO A 735 -15.10 -9.94 -26.85
N ALA A 736 -15.35 -9.28 -25.72
CA ALA A 736 -16.65 -8.65 -25.47
C ALA A 736 -16.95 -7.58 -26.54
N GLU A 737 -18.22 -7.46 -26.91
CA GLU A 737 -18.66 -6.55 -27.99
C GLU A 737 -18.43 -5.08 -27.65
N GLN A 738 -18.40 -4.74 -26.36
CA GLN A 738 -18.13 -3.38 -25.88
C GLN A 738 -16.66 -2.95 -26.04
N THR A 739 -15.72 -3.91 -26.05
CA THR A 739 -14.28 -3.63 -25.89
C THR A 739 -13.42 -4.40 -26.90
N SER A 740 -13.74 -4.25 -28.18
CA SER A 740 -13.11 -5.00 -29.27
C SER A 740 -11.91 -4.27 -29.90
N LEU A 741 -11.78 -2.95 -29.73
CA LEU A 741 -10.67 -2.16 -30.28
C LEU A 741 -9.35 -2.49 -29.57
N ILE A 742 -9.34 -2.54 -28.23
CA ILE A 742 -8.13 -2.92 -27.48
C ILE A 742 -7.71 -4.36 -27.75
N ALA A 743 -8.68 -5.27 -27.94
CA ALA A 743 -8.41 -6.66 -28.29
C ALA A 743 -7.78 -6.76 -29.68
N ALA A 744 -8.26 -5.99 -30.66
CA ALA A 744 -7.64 -5.92 -31.98
C ALA A 744 -6.22 -5.37 -31.91
N ARG A 745 -6.02 -4.28 -31.15
CA ARG A 745 -4.68 -3.73 -30.92
C ARG A 745 -3.73 -4.75 -30.30
N ALA A 746 -4.21 -5.56 -29.36
CA ALA A 746 -3.41 -6.63 -28.77
C ALA A 746 -3.00 -7.70 -29.81
N ILE A 747 -3.90 -8.09 -30.73
CA ILE A 747 -3.58 -9.05 -31.81
C ILE A 747 -2.58 -8.46 -32.82
N GLU A 748 -2.67 -7.16 -33.14
CA GLU A 748 -1.65 -6.47 -33.95
C GLU A 748 -0.26 -6.54 -33.28
N LEU A 749 -0.18 -6.29 -31.97
CA LEU A 749 1.06 -6.40 -31.21
C LEU A 749 1.56 -7.86 -31.16
N MET A 750 0.67 -8.85 -31.13
CA MET A 750 1.06 -10.26 -31.27
C MET A 750 1.66 -10.55 -32.65
N SER A 751 1.09 -9.99 -33.73
CA SER A 751 1.72 -10.12 -35.05
C SER A 751 3.12 -9.52 -35.07
N GLN A 752 3.34 -8.38 -34.41
CA GLN A 752 4.65 -7.74 -34.29
C GLN A 752 5.63 -8.54 -33.40
N ALA A 753 5.14 -9.22 -32.37
CA ALA A 753 5.90 -10.17 -31.55
C ALA A 753 6.26 -11.47 -32.30
N GLY A 754 5.82 -11.61 -33.56
CA GLY A 754 6.19 -12.72 -34.44
C GLY A 754 5.36 -13.97 -34.26
N PHE A 755 4.12 -13.87 -33.78
CA PHE A 755 3.17 -14.99 -33.82
C PHE A 755 2.81 -15.29 -35.28
N PRO A 756 2.95 -16.55 -35.75
CA PRO A 756 2.67 -16.88 -37.15
C PRO A 756 1.19 -16.69 -37.51
N ALA A 757 0.92 -16.33 -38.77
CA ALA A 757 -0.42 -16.26 -39.32
C ALA A 757 -1.20 -17.57 -39.10
N GLY A 758 -2.48 -17.44 -38.72
CA GLY A 758 -3.37 -18.57 -38.42
C GLY A 758 -3.20 -19.17 -37.01
N THR A 759 -2.18 -18.78 -36.25
CA THR A 759 -2.04 -19.26 -34.85
C THR A 759 -3.04 -18.62 -33.90
N VAL A 760 -3.36 -17.34 -34.12
CA VAL A 760 -4.40 -16.59 -33.42
C VAL A 760 -5.30 -15.89 -34.45
N GLN A 761 -6.60 -16.02 -34.26
CA GLN A 761 -7.65 -15.37 -35.04
C GLN A 761 -8.44 -14.44 -34.13
N LEU A 762 -8.83 -13.26 -34.60
CA LEU A 762 -9.73 -12.36 -33.88
C LEU A 762 -11.11 -12.34 -34.55
N LEU A 763 -12.15 -12.58 -33.77
CA LEU A 763 -13.55 -12.48 -34.21
C LEU A 763 -14.31 -11.51 -33.28
N PRO A 764 -14.26 -10.19 -33.55
CA PRO A 764 -15.14 -9.24 -32.86
C PRO A 764 -16.59 -9.51 -33.30
N GLY A 765 -17.54 -9.44 -32.39
CA GLY A 765 -18.95 -9.73 -32.73
C GLY A 765 -19.85 -9.91 -31.53
N ARG A 766 -21.16 -9.96 -31.75
CA ARG A 766 -22.11 -10.18 -30.66
C ARG A 766 -22.15 -11.64 -30.23
N GLY A 767 -22.19 -11.87 -28.92
CA GLY A 767 -22.26 -13.23 -28.37
C GLY A 767 -23.49 -14.01 -28.85
N ALA A 768 -24.62 -13.31 -29.00
CA ALA A 768 -25.87 -13.89 -29.50
C ALA A 768 -25.84 -14.31 -30.98
N GLU A 769 -24.92 -13.73 -31.77
CA GLU A 769 -24.84 -13.96 -33.22
C GLU A 769 -23.82 -15.06 -33.56
N ILE A 770 -22.60 -14.98 -33.02
CA ILE A 770 -21.50 -15.89 -33.38
C ILE A 770 -21.12 -16.88 -32.27
N GLY A 771 -21.54 -16.66 -31.02
CA GLY A 771 -21.08 -17.43 -29.86
C GLY A 771 -21.50 -18.91 -29.89
N SER A 772 -22.73 -19.20 -30.31
CA SER A 772 -23.20 -20.58 -30.45
C SER A 772 -22.42 -21.30 -31.56
N ALA A 773 -22.22 -20.64 -32.71
CA ALA A 773 -21.50 -21.24 -33.84
C ALA A 773 -20.05 -21.60 -33.46
N LEU A 774 -19.37 -20.75 -32.68
CA LEU A 774 -18.04 -21.04 -32.15
C LEU A 774 -18.04 -22.24 -31.20
N THR A 775 -18.96 -22.26 -30.23
CA THR A 775 -18.96 -23.26 -29.15
C THR A 775 -19.52 -24.61 -29.56
N SER A 776 -20.38 -24.68 -30.58
CA SER A 776 -20.91 -25.94 -31.12
C SER A 776 -20.03 -26.57 -32.20
N HIS A 777 -19.00 -25.88 -32.68
CA HIS A 777 -18.23 -26.36 -33.83
C HIS A 777 -17.44 -27.64 -33.49
N PRO A 778 -17.50 -28.70 -34.32
CA PRO A 778 -16.91 -30.00 -33.99
C PRO A 778 -15.37 -29.97 -33.89
N ALA A 779 -14.70 -29.08 -34.63
CA ALA A 779 -13.24 -29.00 -34.68
C ALA A 779 -12.55 -28.35 -33.45
N ILE A 780 -13.29 -27.67 -32.57
CA ILE A 780 -12.68 -27.05 -31.39
C ILE A 780 -12.25 -28.13 -30.39
N ALA A 781 -11.12 -27.91 -29.75
CA ALA A 781 -10.50 -28.81 -28.77
C ALA A 781 -10.61 -28.30 -27.32
N GLY A 782 -11.19 -27.12 -27.11
CA GLY A 782 -11.44 -26.54 -25.79
C GLY A 782 -12.03 -25.14 -25.85
N VAL A 783 -12.59 -24.69 -24.72
CA VAL A 783 -13.09 -23.32 -24.54
C VAL A 783 -12.53 -22.75 -23.24
N ALA A 784 -11.97 -21.55 -23.30
CA ALA A 784 -11.67 -20.72 -22.15
C ALA A 784 -12.60 -19.51 -22.17
N PHE A 785 -13.43 -19.37 -21.14
CA PHE A 785 -14.47 -18.37 -21.03
C PHE A 785 -14.32 -17.60 -19.71
N THR A 786 -14.45 -16.28 -19.78
CA THR A 786 -14.65 -15.45 -18.60
C THR A 786 -15.84 -14.52 -18.82
N GLY A 787 -16.82 -14.55 -17.91
CA GLY A 787 -18.05 -13.75 -18.04
C GLY A 787 -19.14 -14.18 -17.08
N SER A 788 -20.41 -13.96 -17.43
CA SER A 788 -21.53 -14.28 -16.50
C SER A 788 -21.74 -15.79 -16.33
N THR A 789 -22.17 -16.19 -15.12
CA THR A 789 -22.53 -17.58 -14.81
C THR A 789 -23.62 -18.12 -15.74
N ALA A 790 -24.62 -17.31 -16.08
CA ALA A 790 -25.70 -17.71 -17.00
C ALA A 790 -25.16 -18.01 -18.42
N THR A 791 -24.20 -17.22 -18.92
CA THR A 791 -23.57 -17.51 -20.22
C THR A 791 -22.68 -18.74 -20.15
N ALA A 792 -21.90 -18.92 -19.08
CA ALA A 792 -21.09 -20.13 -18.90
C ALA A 792 -21.94 -21.41 -18.91
N GLN A 793 -23.11 -21.40 -18.26
CA GLN A 793 -24.03 -22.54 -18.26
C GLN A 793 -24.58 -22.86 -19.65
N ARG A 794 -24.93 -21.84 -20.45
CA ARG A 794 -25.35 -22.02 -21.85
C ARG A 794 -24.23 -22.62 -22.70
N ILE A 795 -23.01 -22.10 -22.59
CA ILE A 795 -21.84 -22.64 -23.30
C ILE A 795 -21.62 -24.10 -22.91
N ASN A 796 -21.69 -24.44 -21.63
CA ASN A 796 -21.52 -25.81 -21.16
C ASN A 796 -22.59 -26.77 -21.74
N GLN A 797 -23.84 -26.32 -21.83
CA GLN A 797 -24.92 -27.09 -22.49
C GLN A 797 -24.62 -27.30 -23.97
N THR A 798 -24.27 -26.24 -24.70
CA THR A 798 -23.89 -26.33 -26.11
C THR A 798 -22.70 -27.27 -26.32
N LEU A 799 -21.69 -27.23 -25.46
CA LEU A 799 -20.55 -28.14 -25.52
C LEU A 799 -20.93 -29.60 -25.29
N ALA A 800 -21.88 -29.87 -24.39
CA ALA A 800 -22.36 -31.21 -24.08
C ALA A 800 -23.26 -31.80 -25.18
N GLU A 801 -23.93 -30.96 -25.98
CA GLU A 801 -24.82 -31.36 -27.07
C GLU A 801 -24.07 -31.68 -28.38
N ARG A 802 -22.76 -31.41 -28.45
CA ARG A 802 -21.95 -31.68 -29.65
C ARG A 802 -21.87 -33.18 -29.96
N ASP A 803 -22.04 -33.51 -31.24
CA ASP A 803 -21.69 -34.83 -31.79
C ASP A 803 -20.17 -34.94 -32.06
N ALA A 804 -19.37 -34.70 -31.02
CA ALA A 804 -17.91 -34.70 -31.07
C ALA A 804 -17.31 -35.10 -29.71
N ALA A 805 -15.99 -35.30 -29.65
CA ALA A 805 -15.32 -35.63 -28.39
C ALA A 805 -15.51 -34.51 -27.34
N PRO A 806 -15.76 -34.85 -26.06
CA PRO A 806 -15.83 -33.85 -25.00
C PRO A 806 -14.54 -33.03 -24.91
N VAL A 807 -14.68 -31.73 -24.75
CA VAL A 807 -13.55 -30.80 -24.66
C VAL A 807 -13.43 -30.19 -23.26
N PRO A 808 -12.23 -29.77 -22.82
CA PRO A 808 -12.09 -28.95 -21.64
C PRO A 808 -12.86 -27.65 -21.77
N PHE A 809 -13.59 -27.31 -20.72
CA PHE A 809 -14.17 -25.99 -20.52
C PHE A 809 -13.55 -25.38 -19.27
N ILE A 810 -12.93 -24.22 -19.43
CA ILE A 810 -12.45 -23.36 -18.35
C ILE A 810 -13.41 -22.18 -18.31
N ALA A 811 -14.17 -22.05 -17.23
CA ALA A 811 -15.10 -20.95 -17.05
C ALA A 811 -14.81 -20.22 -15.74
N GLU A 812 -14.39 -18.97 -15.83
CA GLU A 812 -14.28 -18.06 -14.69
C GLU A 812 -15.48 -17.09 -14.73
N THR A 813 -16.19 -16.95 -13.63
CA THR A 813 -17.47 -16.22 -13.60
C THR A 813 -17.59 -15.30 -12.38
N GLY A 814 -18.78 -14.77 -12.14
CA GLY A 814 -19.04 -13.76 -11.11
C GLY A 814 -18.93 -14.27 -9.66
N GLY A 815 -19.17 -13.36 -8.71
CA GLY A 815 -19.13 -13.68 -7.29
C GLY A 815 -20.08 -12.82 -6.47
N GLN A 816 -20.60 -13.39 -5.37
CA GLN A 816 -21.25 -12.63 -4.30
C GLN A 816 -20.25 -12.41 -3.16
N ASN A 817 -19.19 -11.64 -3.45
CA ASN A 817 -18.01 -11.55 -2.58
C ASN A 817 -18.33 -10.83 -1.27
N ALA A 818 -17.81 -11.39 -0.18
CA ALA A 818 -18.05 -10.89 1.16
C ALA A 818 -16.75 -10.44 1.85
N MET A 819 -16.85 -9.45 2.73
CA MET A 819 -15.78 -9.09 3.65
C MET A 819 -16.30 -9.22 5.08
N ILE A 820 -15.58 -9.94 5.95
CA ILE A 820 -15.93 -10.10 7.36
C ILE A 820 -14.98 -9.26 8.22
N VAL A 821 -15.54 -8.39 9.04
CA VAL A 821 -14.80 -7.47 9.93
C VAL A 821 -15.22 -7.72 11.38
N ASP A 822 -14.27 -8.14 12.20
CA ASP A 822 -14.48 -8.30 13.65
C ASP A 822 -14.04 -7.05 14.44
N SER A 823 -14.35 -7.01 15.73
CA SER A 823 -14.08 -5.88 16.61
C SER A 823 -12.58 -5.61 16.88
N THR A 824 -11.69 -6.50 16.45
CA THR A 824 -10.23 -6.33 16.60
C THR A 824 -9.60 -5.55 15.45
N ALA A 825 -10.32 -5.38 14.34
CA ALA A 825 -9.85 -4.69 13.14
C ALA A 825 -9.59 -3.19 13.40
N LEU A 826 -8.65 -2.62 12.62
CA LEU A 826 -8.42 -1.17 12.61
C LEU A 826 -9.47 -0.49 11.70
N PRO A 827 -10.39 0.35 12.24
CA PRO A 827 -11.48 0.93 11.45
C PRO A 827 -11.02 1.72 10.23
N GLU A 828 -9.93 2.47 10.37
CA GLU A 828 -9.42 3.35 9.33
C GLU A 828 -8.91 2.54 8.12
N GLN A 829 -8.24 1.41 8.39
CA GLN A 829 -7.81 0.48 7.35
C GLN A 829 -9.01 -0.21 6.70
N VAL A 830 -9.95 -0.71 7.50
CA VAL A 830 -11.17 -1.36 7.00
C VAL A 830 -11.91 -0.45 6.02
N VAL A 831 -12.11 0.82 6.37
CA VAL A 831 -12.85 1.75 5.50
C VAL A 831 -12.10 1.97 4.18
N ARG A 832 -10.78 2.19 4.19
CA ARG A 832 -9.99 2.31 2.95
C ARG A 832 -10.14 1.07 2.05
N ASP A 833 -10.01 -0.11 2.65
CA ASP A 833 -10.08 -1.38 1.92
C ASP A 833 -11.50 -1.66 1.41
N VAL A 834 -12.54 -1.28 2.15
CA VAL A 834 -13.96 -1.35 1.74
C VAL A 834 -14.23 -0.41 0.56
N ILE A 835 -13.82 0.86 0.66
CA ILE A 835 -14.03 1.85 -0.40
C ILE A 835 -13.37 1.39 -1.70
N ARG A 836 -12.10 1.00 -1.65
CA ARG A 836 -11.38 0.47 -2.81
C ARG A 836 -12.03 -0.80 -3.36
N SER A 837 -12.35 -1.76 -2.49
CA SER A 837 -12.90 -3.04 -2.94
C SER A 837 -14.31 -2.93 -3.54
N ALA A 838 -15.14 -2.00 -3.07
CA ALA A 838 -16.53 -1.87 -3.51
C ALA A 838 -16.70 -0.93 -4.71
N PHE A 839 -15.93 0.16 -4.78
CA PHE A 839 -16.21 1.26 -5.70
C PHE A 839 -15.15 1.49 -6.78
N ALA A 840 -13.91 1.02 -6.61
CA ALA A 840 -12.90 1.12 -7.67
C ALA A 840 -13.40 0.45 -8.97
N SER A 841 -13.05 1.03 -10.13
CA SER A 841 -13.59 0.63 -11.43
C SER A 841 -15.13 0.62 -11.51
N ALA A 842 -15.79 1.50 -10.75
CA ALA A 842 -17.24 1.51 -10.56
C ALA A 842 -17.80 0.15 -10.08
N GLY A 843 -17.05 -0.58 -9.26
CA GLY A 843 -17.44 -1.91 -8.78
C GLY A 843 -17.52 -2.98 -9.90
N GLN A 844 -16.98 -2.71 -11.09
CA GLN A 844 -17.01 -3.62 -12.25
C GLN A 844 -15.87 -4.64 -12.25
N ARG A 845 -15.43 -5.07 -11.06
CA ARG A 845 -14.48 -6.17 -10.89
C ARG A 845 -15.24 -7.40 -10.41
N CYS A 846 -14.93 -8.58 -10.95
CA CYS A 846 -15.50 -9.83 -10.44
C CYS A 846 -15.12 -10.07 -8.97
N SER A 847 -14.00 -9.51 -8.51
CA SER A 847 -13.53 -9.55 -7.12
C SER A 847 -14.10 -8.45 -6.21
N ALA A 848 -14.88 -7.51 -6.75
CA ALA A 848 -15.38 -6.37 -5.98
C ALA A 848 -16.23 -6.80 -4.78
N LEU A 849 -16.13 -6.05 -3.68
CA LEU A 849 -16.88 -6.27 -2.46
C LEU A 849 -18.37 -6.00 -2.70
N ARG A 850 -19.20 -7.02 -2.49
CA ARG A 850 -20.65 -6.94 -2.61
C ARG A 850 -21.33 -6.81 -1.26
N VAL A 851 -20.84 -7.55 -0.26
CA VAL A 851 -21.43 -7.61 1.09
C VAL A 851 -20.38 -7.47 2.18
N LEU A 852 -20.44 -6.37 2.93
CA LEU A 852 -19.65 -6.17 4.14
C LEU A 852 -20.41 -6.71 5.35
N TYR A 853 -19.83 -7.69 6.04
CA TYR A 853 -20.25 -8.14 7.35
C TYR A 853 -19.41 -7.45 8.42
N VAL A 854 -20.05 -6.67 9.28
CA VAL A 854 -19.38 -5.94 10.37
C VAL A 854 -19.96 -6.35 11.71
N GLN A 855 -19.08 -6.66 12.66
CA GLN A 855 -19.49 -7.03 14.01
C GLN A 855 -20.27 -5.87 14.67
N GLU A 856 -21.40 -6.20 15.29
CA GLU A 856 -22.38 -5.25 15.84
C GLU A 856 -21.73 -4.20 16.76
N ASP A 857 -20.74 -4.60 17.58
CA ASP A 857 -20.05 -3.75 18.55
C ASP A 857 -19.28 -2.57 17.95
N ILE A 858 -18.88 -2.66 16.68
CA ILE A 858 -18.14 -1.61 15.96
C ILE A 858 -18.88 -1.07 14.73
N ALA A 859 -20.04 -1.62 14.41
CA ALA A 859 -20.78 -1.35 13.18
C ALA A 859 -21.13 0.13 12.99
N ASP A 860 -21.66 0.80 14.01
CA ASP A 860 -22.06 2.21 13.89
C ASP A 860 -20.88 3.13 13.52
N ARG A 861 -19.70 2.89 14.12
CA ARG A 861 -18.49 3.66 13.81
C ARG A 861 -18.02 3.39 12.38
N ILE A 862 -17.96 2.13 11.98
CA ILE A 862 -17.51 1.73 10.64
C ILE A 862 -18.45 2.28 9.57
N VAL A 863 -19.76 2.14 9.76
CA VAL A 863 -20.78 2.63 8.81
C VAL A 863 -20.72 4.16 8.68
N ALA A 864 -20.53 4.89 9.78
CA ALA A 864 -20.37 6.35 9.73
C ALA A 864 -19.09 6.77 8.99
N LEU A 865 -17.97 6.06 9.20
CA LEU A 865 -16.71 6.31 8.48
C LEU A 865 -16.84 5.97 6.99
N ILE A 866 -17.51 4.88 6.63
CA ILE A 866 -17.81 4.53 5.22
C ILE A 866 -18.64 5.63 4.58
N GLN A 867 -19.71 6.09 5.23
CA GLN A 867 -20.54 7.18 4.72
C GLN A 867 -19.73 8.45 4.47
N GLY A 868 -18.89 8.85 5.43
CA GLY A 868 -18.05 10.04 5.28
C GLY A 868 -16.97 9.86 4.20
N ALA A 869 -16.32 8.70 4.12
CA ALA A 869 -15.31 8.43 3.10
C ALA A 869 -15.93 8.37 1.69
N MET A 870 -17.15 7.84 1.56
CA MET A 870 -17.88 7.88 0.30
C MET A 870 -18.12 9.32 -0.17
N GLN A 871 -18.47 10.25 0.74
CA GLN A 871 -18.70 11.67 0.40
C GLN A 871 -17.48 12.36 -0.20
N GLU A 872 -16.29 11.83 0.04
CA GLU A 872 -15.04 12.39 -0.47
C GLU A 872 -14.67 11.86 -1.85
N LEU A 873 -15.38 10.85 -2.39
CA LEU A 873 -15.11 10.27 -3.72
C LEU A 873 -15.53 11.20 -4.85
N SER A 874 -14.70 11.27 -5.88
CA SER A 874 -15.00 11.94 -7.14
C SER A 874 -15.51 10.93 -8.17
N VAL A 875 -16.73 11.17 -8.68
CA VAL A 875 -17.29 10.46 -9.83
C VAL A 875 -17.09 11.35 -11.04
N GLY A 876 -16.55 10.81 -12.14
CA GLY A 876 -16.28 11.67 -13.29
C GLY A 876 -15.49 11.03 -14.43
N LYS A 877 -14.75 11.87 -15.16
CA LYS A 877 -14.03 11.49 -16.37
C LYS A 877 -12.82 10.61 -16.00
N PRO A 878 -12.67 9.43 -16.61
CA PRO A 878 -11.71 8.44 -16.13
C PRO A 878 -10.24 8.79 -16.40
N TYR A 879 -9.97 9.67 -17.39
CA TYR A 879 -8.61 10.10 -17.70
C TYR A 879 -8.06 11.18 -16.75
N LEU A 880 -8.89 11.74 -15.88
CA LEU A 880 -8.44 12.67 -14.85
C LEU A 880 -7.90 11.90 -13.65
N HIS A 881 -6.72 12.28 -13.15
CA HIS A 881 -6.14 11.69 -11.95
C HIS A 881 -7.05 11.86 -10.71
N SER A 882 -7.82 12.95 -10.64
CA SER A 882 -8.76 13.24 -9.56
C SER A 882 -10.01 12.36 -9.52
N THR A 883 -10.26 11.54 -10.54
CA THR A 883 -11.45 10.69 -10.61
C THR A 883 -11.22 9.35 -9.91
N ASP A 884 -12.05 9.05 -8.90
CA ASP A 884 -12.03 7.77 -8.20
C ASP A 884 -12.91 6.72 -8.88
N VAL A 885 -14.06 7.17 -9.40
CA VAL A 885 -15.10 6.29 -9.95
C VAL A 885 -15.50 6.76 -11.35
N GLY A 886 -15.20 5.93 -12.35
CA GLY A 886 -15.62 6.12 -13.74
C GLY A 886 -17.07 5.69 -14.01
N PRO A 887 -17.48 5.65 -15.29
CA PRO A 887 -18.80 5.17 -15.70
C PRO A 887 -18.93 3.65 -15.58
N VAL A 888 -20.16 3.15 -15.65
CA VAL A 888 -20.41 1.75 -16.01
C VAL A 888 -20.35 1.56 -17.53
N ILE A 889 -20.11 0.34 -17.98
CA ILE A 889 -19.72 0.06 -19.38
C ILE A 889 -20.77 0.47 -20.42
N ASP A 890 -22.07 0.30 -20.13
CA ASP A 890 -23.16 0.56 -21.06
C ASP A 890 -24.50 0.88 -20.40
N ALA A 891 -25.43 1.39 -21.21
CA ALA A 891 -26.78 1.74 -20.79
C ALA A 891 -27.58 0.53 -20.26
N GLY A 892 -27.27 -0.69 -20.70
CA GLY A 892 -27.89 -1.92 -20.21
C GLY A 892 -27.47 -2.22 -18.77
N ALA A 893 -26.16 -2.14 -18.49
CA ALA A 893 -25.60 -2.25 -17.16
C ALA A 893 -26.18 -1.17 -16.23
N LYS A 894 -26.21 0.09 -16.70
CA LYS A 894 -26.81 1.21 -15.97
C LYS A 894 -28.27 0.94 -15.60
N ALA A 895 -29.10 0.53 -16.57
CA ALA A 895 -30.51 0.27 -16.32
C ALA A 895 -30.74 -0.86 -15.29
N LYS A 896 -29.95 -1.95 -15.37
CA LYS A 896 -30.02 -3.06 -14.40
C LYS A 896 -29.70 -2.58 -12.98
N LEU A 897 -28.60 -1.82 -12.83
CA LEU A 897 -28.14 -1.33 -11.54
C LEU A 897 -29.10 -0.30 -10.95
N MET A 898 -29.64 0.61 -11.76
CA MET A 898 -30.64 1.59 -11.32
C MET A 898 -31.89 0.91 -10.77
N LYS A 899 -32.39 -0.14 -11.44
CA LYS A 899 -33.51 -0.93 -10.94
C LYS A 899 -33.23 -1.59 -9.58
N HIS A 900 -32.00 -2.08 -9.36
CA HIS A 900 -31.60 -2.62 -8.06
C HIS A 900 -31.52 -1.54 -6.99
N ILE A 901 -30.97 -0.36 -7.32
CA ILE A 901 -30.93 0.80 -6.40
C ILE A 901 -32.33 1.26 -6.01
N GLU A 902 -33.27 1.31 -6.96
CA GLU A 902 -34.68 1.64 -6.70
C GLU A 902 -35.28 0.65 -5.70
N LEU A 903 -35.14 -0.66 -5.96
CA LEU A 903 -35.61 -1.71 -5.05
C LEU A 903 -35.00 -1.56 -3.65
N MET A 904 -33.68 -1.42 -3.54
CA MET A 904 -33.01 -1.28 -2.23
C MET A 904 -33.43 0.01 -1.50
N THR A 905 -33.71 1.08 -2.23
CA THR A 905 -34.21 2.34 -1.64
C THR A 905 -35.62 2.18 -1.09
N GLU A 906 -36.45 1.32 -1.70
CA GLU A 906 -37.80 1.02 -1.23
C GLU A 906 -37.82 0.04 -0.05
N THR A 907 -36.90 -0.93 -0.01
CA THR A 907 -36.97 -2.05 0.95
C THR A 907 -35.93 -2.02 2.07
N GLU A 908 -34.80 -1.35 1.90
CA GLU A 908 -33.66 -1.41 2.82
C GLU A 908 -33.26 -0.02 3.34
N LYS A 909 -32.38 0.02 4.35
CA LYS A 909 -31.89 1.27 4.92
C LYS A 909 -30.74 1.81 4.06
N LYS A 910 -30.99 2.90 3.32
CA LYS A 910 -29.93 3.62 2.60
C LYS A 910 -28.93 4.26 3.58
N VAL A 911 -27.65 3.92 3.44
CA VAL A 911 -26.55 4.47 4.23
C VAL A 911 -26.00 5.73 3.55
N ALA A 912 -25.68 5.62 2.27
CA ALA A 912 -25.13 6.72 1.48
C ALA A 912 -25.41 6.49 -0.01
N GLN A 913 -25.54 7.58 -0.76
CA GLN A 913 -25.59 7.58 -2.21
C GLN A 913 -25.06 8.93 -2.70
N LEU A 914 -24.06 8.89 -3.59
CA LEU A 914 -23.48 10.11 -4.12
C LEU A 914 -24.39 10.78 -5.16
N PRO A 915 -24.36 12.12 -5.27
CA PRO A 915 -25.07 12.81 -6.33
C PRO A 915 -24.35 12.61 -7.67
N LEU A 916 -25.13 12.58 -8.75
CA LEU A 916 -24.63 12.80 -10.10
C LEU A 916 -25.07 14.21 -10.54
N THR A 917 -24.15 14.94 -11.15
CA THR A 917 -24.34 16.31 -11.69
C THR A 917 -24.60 16.28 -13.20
N GLU A 918 -24.86 17.46 -13.79
CA GLU A 918 -25.03 17.64 -15.25
C GLU A 918 -23.86 17.07 -16.08
N GLU A 919 -22.65 17.03 -15.52
CA GLU A 919 -21.45 16.46 -16.18
C GLU A 919 -21.60 14.96 -16.53
N HIS A 920 -22.52 14.25 -15.87
CA HIS A 920 -22.72 12.82 -16.02
C HIS A 920 -23.84 12.47 -17.01
N GLU A 921 -24.61 13.45 -17.49
CA GLU A 921 -25.84 13.22 -18.27
C GLU A 921 -25.60 12.48 -19.58
N HIS A 922 -24.45 12.73 -20.21
CA HIS A 922 -24.08 12.13 -21.49
C HIS A 922 -23.33 10.80 -21.36
N GLY A 923 -23.04 10.38 -20.13
CA GLY A 923 -22.36 9.11 -19.82
C GLY A 923 -23.27 8.08 -19.16
N ASP A 924 -22.78 6.85 -19.11
CA ASP A 924 -23.42 5.77 -18.38
C ASP A 924 -22.90 5.69 -16.95
N PHE A 925 -23.18 6.70 -16.14
CA PHE A 925 -22.81 6.71 -14.73
C PHE A 925 -23.90 6.09 -13.83
N VAL A 926 -23.45 5.41 -12.78
CA VAL A 926 -24.27 4.95 -11.66
C VAL A 926 -23.65 5.47 -10.38
N ALA A 927 -24.44 6.15 -9.56
CA ALA A 927 -23.99 6.71 -8.29
C ALA A 927 -23.48 5.61 -7.34
N PRO A 928 -22.26 5.74 -6.78
CA PRO A 928 -21.82 4.91 -5.66
C PRO A 928 -22.85 4.93 -4.53
N SER A 929 -23.33 3.74 -4.17
CA SER A 929 -24.46 3.56 -3.25
C SER A 929 -24.14 2.50 -2.20
N ALA A 930 -24.57 2.74 -0.96
CA ALA A 930 -24.43 1.81 0.15
C ALA A 930 -25.76 1.62 0.89
N PHE A 931 -26.12 0.36 1.14
CA PHE A 931 -27.36 -0.04 1.82
C PHE A 931 -27.07 -0.99 2.96
N GLU A 932 -27.72 -0.78 4.10
CA GLU A 932 -27.74 -1.73 5.20
C GLU A 932 -28.91 -2.69 5.00
N ILE A 933 -28.61 -3.98 4.87
CA ILE A 933 -29.57 -5.04 4.57
C ILE A 933 -29.66 -6.03 5.72
N ARG A 934 -30.79 -6.74 5.83
CA ARG A 934 -30.99 -7.71 6.92
C ARG A 934 -29.99 -8.87 6.89
N ASP A 935 -29.82 -9.48 5.72
CA ASP A 935 -28.91 -10.60 5.48
C ASP A 935 -28.71 -10.79 3.96
N ILE A 936 -27.70 -11.59 3.58
CA ILE A 936 -27.31 -11.80 2.18
C ILE A 936 -28.41 -12.41 1.28
N SER A 937 -29.45 -13.05 1.84
CA SER A 937 -30.53 -13.65 1.04
C SER A 937 -31.42 -12.63 0.34
N CYS A 938 -31.29 -11.34 0.69
CA CYS A 938 -31.88 -10.22 -0.03
C CYS A 938 -31.30 -10.10 -1.46
N LEU A 939 -30.09 -10.62 -1.68
CA LEU A 939 -29.42 -10.58 -2.97
C LEU A 939 -29.63 -11.90 -3.73
N LYS A 940 -30.39 -11.84 -4.83
CA LYS A 940 -30.69 -13.02 -5.66
C LYS A 940 -29.67 -13.28 -6.77
N GLU A 941 -28.94 -12.24 -7.15
CA GLU A 941 -27.91 -12.28 -8.20
C GLU A 941 -26.79 -11.30 -7.86
N GLU A 942 -25.68 -11.40 -8.60
CA GLU A 942 -24.60 -10.42 -8.53
C GLU A 942 -25.05 -9.07 -9.14
N GLN A 943 -24.77 -8.00 -8.42
CA GLN A 943 -24.96 -6.62 -8.87
C GLN A 943 -23.60 -6.05 -9.28
N PHE A 944 -23.33 -6.04 -10.58
CA PHE A 944 -22.02 -5.71 -11.15
C PHE A 944 -21.81 -4.20 -11.32
N GLY A 945 -21.77 -3.49 -10.20
CA GLY A 945 -21.64 -2.02 -10.17
C GLY A 945 -21.27 -1.49 -8.78
N PRO A 946 -21.27 -0.16 -8.59
CA PRO A 946 -20.72 0.48 -7.39
C PRO A 946 -21.77 0.48 -6.26
N ILE A 947 -22.20 -0.70 -5.84
CA ILE A 947 -23.26 -0.90 -4.83
C ILE A 947 -22.74 -1.80 -3.70
N LEU A 948 -22.56 -1.22 -2.52
CA LEU A 948 -22.16 -1.91 -1.29
C LEU A 948 -23.39 -2.29 -0.47
N HIS A 949 -23.44 -3.53 0.01
CA HIS A 949 -24.42 -3.97 0.99
C HIS A 949 -23.74 -4.23 2.32
N ILE A 950 -24.37 -3.84 3.44
CA ILE A 950 -23.79 -3.95 4.78
C ILE A 950 -24.73 -4.80 5.65
N VAL A 951 -24.17 -5.81 6.32
CA VAL A 951 -24.85 -6.68 7.28
C VAL A 951 -24.15 -6.57 8.62
N ARG A 952 -24.92 -6.36 9.69
CA ARG A 952 -24.41 -6.43 11.06
C ARG A 952 -24.54 -7.86 11.59
N PHE A 953 -23.56 -8.34 12.35
CA PHE A 953 -23.62 -9.66 12.97
C PHE A 953 -23.06 -9.64 14.40
N LYS A 954 -23.53 -10.55 15.26
CA LYS A 954 -22.96 -10.75 16.59
C LYS A 954 -21.74 -11.65 16.52
N ALA A 955 -20.74 -11.44 17.37
CA ALA A 955 -19.54 -12.30 17.42
C ALA A 955 -19.88 -13.81 17.51
N SER A 956 -20.95 -14.17 18.23
CA SER A 956 -21.45 -15.55 18.36
C SER A 956 -22.00 -16.17 17.07
N GLU A 957 -22.34 -15.34 16.09
CA GLU A 957 -22.96 -15.75 14.82
C GLU A 957 -21.93 -15.97 13.71
N LEU A 958 -20.63 -15.73 13.95
CA LEU A 958 -19.57 -15.82 12.95
C LEU A 958 -19.64 -17.12 12.13
N HIS A 959 -19.88 -18.25 12.79
CA HIS A 959 -19.95 -19.54 12.11
C HIS A 959 -21.13 -19.61 11.14
N GLN A 960 -22.29 -19.12 11.57
CA GLN A 960 -23.49 -19.03 10.74
C GLN A 960 -23.28 -18.08 9.55
N ILE A 961 -22.55 -16.98 9.74
CA ILE A 961 -22.23 -16.05 8.65
C ILE A 961 -21.38 -16.72 7.56
N VAL A 962 -20.35 -17.47 7.95
CA VAL A 962 -19.54 -18.25 6.98
C VAL A 962 -20.40 -19.27 6.23
N ASP A 963 -21.31 -19.96 6.93
CA ASP A 963 -22.24 -20.90 6.29
C ASP A 963 -23.21 -20.21 5.32
N GLN A 964 -23.73 -19.02 5.67
CA GLN A 964 -24.61 -18.24 4.80
C GLN A 964 -23.90 -17.79 3.52
N ILE A 965 -22.64 -17.32 3.64
CA ILE A 965 -21.84 -16.93 2.48
C ILE A 965 -21.61 -18.14 1.56
N ASN A 966 -21.24 -19.29 2.13
CA ASN A 966 -21.06 -20.54 1.39
C ASN A 966 -22.35 -21.01 0.69
N GLN A 967 -23.52 -20.77 1.29
CA GLN A 967 -24.82 -21.17 0.73
C GLN A 967 -25.28 -20.34 -0.47
N THR A 968 -24.64 -19.19 -0.75
CA THR A 968 -24.89 -18.45 -1.99
C THR A 968 -24.51 -19.26 -3.24
N GLY A 969 -23.68 -20.30 -3.07
CA GLY A 969 -23.15 -21.13 -4.16
C GLY A 969 -21.99 -20.49 -4.91
N PHE A 970 -21.76 -19.18 -4.73
CA PHE A 970 -20.56 -18.48 -5.22
C PHE A 970 -19.37 -18.73 -4.30
N GLY A 971 -18.17 -18.47 -4.82
CA GLY A 971 -16.93 -18.74 -4.11
C GLY A 971 -15.71 -18.12 -4.79
N LEU A 972 -15.73 -16.81 -5.05
CA LEU A 972 -14.63 -16.10 -5.72
C LEU A 972 -13.66 -15.45 -4.72
N THR A 973 -13.99 -14.26 -4.18
CA THR A 973 -13.16 -13.58 -3.18
C THR A 973 -13.82 -13.44 -1.81
N MET A 974 -13.01 -13.46 -0.75
CA MET A 974 -13.41 -13.09 0.61
C MET A 974 -12.35 -12.25 1.30
N GLY A 975 -12.74 -11.08 1.81
CA GLY A 975 -11.93 -10.25 2.70
C GLY A 975 -12.14 -10.63 4.16
N ILE A 976 -11.09 -10.61 4.98
CA ILE A 976 -11.16 -10.87 6.41
C ILE A 976 -10.32 -9.82 7.14
N HIS A 977 -10.97 -8.98 7.94
CA HIS A 977 -10.28 -8.04 8.84
C HIS A 977 -10.40 -8.51 10.28
N SER A 978 -9.27 -9.01 10.79
CA SER A 978 -9.12 -9.49 12.16
C SER A 978 -7.64 -9.57 12.54
N ARG A 979 -7.34 -9.24 13.80
CA ARG A 979 -6.02 -9.45 14.43
C ARG A 979 -5.95 -10.77 15.21
N ASN A 980 -7.07 -11.46 15.36
CA ASN A 980 -7.14 -12.76 15.98
C ASN A 980 -6.85 -13.85 14.94
N GLU A 981 -5.68 -14.47 15.06
CA GLU A 981 -5.20 -15.45 14.10
C GLU A 981 -6.02 -16.73 14.08
N THR A 982 -6.41 -17.20 15.26
CA THR A 982 -7.36 -18.30 15.40
C THR A 982 -8.67 -17.99 14.66
N THR A 983 -9.20 -16.77 14.76
CA THR A 983 -10.44 -16.36 14.06
C THR A 983 -10.27 -16.38 12.55
N TYR A 984 -9.30 -15.64 11.99
CA TYR A 984 -9.20 -15.54 10.53
C TYR A 984 -8.77 -16.87 9.89
N ARG A 985 -7.92 -17.68 10.55
CA ARG A 985 -7.57 -19.03 10.06
C ARG A 985 -8.75 -19.98 10.13
N TRP A 986 -9.62 -19.84 11.13
CA TRP A 986 -10.87 -20.60 11.19
C TRP A 986 -11.77 -20.22 10.00
N ILE A 987 -11.96 -18.92 9.73
CA ILE A 987 -12.75 -18.47 8.57
C ILE A 987 -12.15 -19.00 7.27
N GLU A 988 -10.84 -18.79 7.05
CA GLU A 988 -10.13 -19.26 5.85
C GLU A 988 -10.32 -20.76 5.60
N LYS A 989 -10.26 -21.58 6.66
CA LYS A 989 -10.43 -23.04 6.56
C LYS A 989 -11.86 -23.46 6.21
N HIS A 990 -12.88 -22.69 6.60
CA HIS A 990 -14.28 -23.06 6.43
C HIS A 990 -14.98 -22.31 5.28
N ALA A 991 -14.40 -21.21 4.81
CA ALA A 991 -14.86 -20.47 3.64
C ALA A 991 -14.65 -21.31 2.37
N ARG A 992 -15.68 -21.39 1.53
CA ARG A 992 -15.64 -22.06 0.22
C ARG A 992 -15.43 -21.03 -0.88
N VAL A 993 -14.31 -20.31 -0.79
CA VAL A 993 -13.91 -19.30 -1.77
C VAL A 993 -12.59 -19.66 -2.43
N GLY A 994 -12.31 -19.04 -3.58
CA GLY A 994 -11.07 -19.26 -4.31
C GLY A 994 -9.91 -18.41 -3.79
N ASN A 995 -10.17 -17.17 -3.35
CA ASN A 995 -9.15 -16.23 -2.91
C ASN A 995 -9.58 -15.57 -1.58
N CYS A 996 -8.80 -15.80 -0.53
CA CYS A 996 -8.95 -15.12 0.77
C CYS A 996 -7.92 -13.99 0.90
N TYR A 997 -8.36 -12.84 1.39
CA TYR A 997 -7.53 -11.66 1.62
C TYR A 997 -7.63 -11.24 3.08
N ILE A 998 -6.51 -11.26 3.81
CA ILE A 998 -6.48 -10.97 5.26
C ILE A 998 -5.88 -9.59 5.49
N ASN A 999 -6.61 -8.72 6.19
CA ASN A 999 -6.20 -7.36 6.57
C ASN A 999 -5.68 -6.51 5.39
N ARG A 1000 -6.43 -6.54 4.27
CA ARG A 1000 -6.19 -5.74 3.06
C ARG A 1000 -7.45 -5.76 2.18
N ASP A 1001 -7.45 -4.93 1.14
CA ASP A 1001 -8.40 -5.03 0.02
C ASP A 1001 -8.46 -6.44 -0.60
N GLN A 1002 -9.57 -6.73 -1.28
CA GLN A 1002 -9.83 -8.04 -1.92
C GLN A 1002 -9.80 -7.98 -3.46
N VAL A 1003 -9.24 -6.92 -4.02
CA VAL A 1003 -9.12 -6.66 -5.45
C VAL A 1003 -7.65 -6.61 -5.88
N GLY A 1004 -7.37 -6.62 -7.19
CA GLY A 1004 -5.99 -6.51 -7.71
C GLY A 1004 -5.13 -7.75 -7.40
N ALA A 1005 -5.63 -8.94 -7.77
CA ALA A 1005 -4.83 -10.16 -7.65
C ALA A 1005 -3.62 -10.10 -8.60
N VAL A 1006 -2.43 -10.40 -8.10
CA VAL A 1006 -1.19 -10.34 -8.90
C VAL A 1006 -0.86 -11.72 -9.47
N VAL A 1007 -0.61 -11.79 -10.78
CA VAL A 1007 -0.28 -13.02 -11.51
C VAL A 1007 0.95 -13.69 -10.91
N GLY A 1008 0.84 -14.99 -10.63
CA GLY A 1008 1.91 -15.78 -10.01
C GLY A 1008 2.08 -15.57 -8.50
N VAL A 1009 1.38 -14.61 -7.89
CA VAL A 1009 1.43 -14.34 -6.44
C VAL A 1009 0.11 -14.71 -5.77
N GLN A 1010 -1.02 -14.26 -6.31
CA GLN A 1010 -2.35 -14.69 -5.91
C GLN A 1010 -3.08 -15.30 -7.11
N PRO A 1011 -2.76 -16.55 -7.52
CA PRO A 1011 -3.49 -17.25 -8.57
C PRO A 1011 -5.01 -17.08 -8.41
N PHE A 1012 -5.64 -16.51 -9.44
CA PHE A 1012 -6.99 -15.98 -9.32
C PHE A 1012 -8.01 -16.90 -9.98
N GLY A 1013 -9.12 -17.11 -9.28
CA GLY A 1013 -10.23 -17.92 -9.78
C GLY A 1013 -11.02 -18.55 -8.65
N GLY A 1014 -12.29 -18.84 -8.91
CA GLY A 1014 -13.25 -19.25 -7.89
C GLY A 1014 -13.53 -20.76 -7.83
N GLN A 1015 -14.57 -21.10 -7.08
CA GLN A 1015 -15.21 -22.42 -7.07
C GLN A 1015 -16.73 -22.28 -7.07
N GLY A 1016 -17.45 -23.39 -7.27
CA GLY A 1016 -18.92 -23.40 -7.32
C GLY A 1016 -19.45 -22.60 -8.51
N LEU A 1017 -20.39 -21.69 -8.27
CA LEU A 1017 -20.95 -20.80 -9.29
C LEU A 1017 -19.97 -19.75 -9.80
N SER A 1018 -18.81 -19.59 -9.16
CA SER A 1018 -17.79 -18.61 -9.53
C SER A 1018 -16.76 -19.14 -10.52
N GLY A 1019 -16.66 -20.45 -10.73
CA GLY A 1019 -15.83 -20.97 -11.81
C GLY A 1019 -15.49 -22.45 -11.70
N THR A 1020 -14.92 -22.97 -12.77
CA THR A 1020 -14.45 -24.36 -12.86
C THR A 1020 -13.01 -24.53 -12.41
N GLY A 1021 -12.22 -23.46 -12.43
CA GLY A 1021 -10.77 -23.52 -12.43
C GLY A 1021 -10.20 -24.24 -13.68
N PRO A 1022 -8.87 -24.45 -13.74
CA PRO A 1022 -7.87 -24.00 -12.76
C PRO A 1022 -7.70 -22.49 -12.72
N LYS A 1023 -7.10 -21.96 -11.65
CA LYS A 1023 -6.86 -20.53 -11.44
C LYS A 1023 -5.94 -19.93 -12.52
N ALA A 1024 -6.36 -18.82 -13.11
CA ALA A 1024 -5.52 -18.00 -13.99
C ALA A 1024 -4.31 -17.45 -13.21
N GLY A 1025 -3.18 -17.34 -13.90
CA GLY A 1025 -1.94 -16.85 -13.31
C GLY A 1025 -1.37 -17.80 -12.25
N GLY A 1026 -1.79 -19.06 -12.30
CA GLY A 1026 -1.36 -20.12 -11.38
C GLY A 1026 -0.62 -21.26 -12.09
N PRO A 1027 0.10 -22.08 -11.32
CA PRO A 1027 0.96 -23.14 -11.85
C PRO A 1027 0.17 -24.28 -12.52
N HIS A 1028 -1.14 -24.40 -12.25
CA HIS A 1028 -1.98 -25.46 -12.81
C HIS A 1028 -2.72 -25.06 -14.09
N TYR A 1029 -2.66 -23.80 -14.50
CA TYR A 1029 -3.48 -23.28 -15.59
C TYR A 1029 -3.15 -23.95 -16.94
N LEU A 1030 -1.86 -23.92 -17.34
CA LEU A 1030 -1.40 -24.44 -18.63
C LEU A 1030 -1.70 -25.94 -18.82
N PHE A 1031 -1.72 -26.72 -17.74
CA PHE A 1031 -2.03 -28.14 -17.80
C PHE A 1031 -3.41 -28.43 -18.41
N ARG A 1032 -4.39 -27.56 -18.20
CA ARG A 1032 -5.76 -27.76 -18.73
C ARG A 1032 -5.83 -27.56 -20.25
N PHE A 1033 -4.90 -26.79 -20.81
CA PHE A 1033 -4.74 -26.56 -22.25
C PHE A 1033 -3.93 -27.66 -22.97
N THR A 1034 -3.40 -28.65 -22.23
CA THR A 1034 -2.60 -29.75 -22.81
C THR A 1034 -3.25 -31.11 -22.61
N GLN A 1035 -2.82 -32.09 -23.40
CA GLN A 1035 -3.11 -33.51 -23.23
C GLN A 1035 -1.81 -34.32 -23.10
N THR A 1036 -1.89 -35.43 -22.37
CA THR A 1036 -0.75 -36.32 -22.15
C THR A 1036 -0.56 -37.25 -23.34
N GLN A 1037 0.69 -37.42 -23.76
CA GLN A 1037 1.10 -38.41 -24.75
C GLN A 1037 2.10 -39.37 -24.11
N PHE A 1038 1.83 -40.67 -24.24
CA PHE A 1038 2.75 -41.73 -23.83
C PHE A 1038 3.50 -42.24 -25.08
N SER A 1039 4.82 -42.27 -25.01
CA SER A 1039 5.68 -42.86 -26.05
C SER A 1039 6.71 -43.83 -25.50
#